data_AF-A0A432H2Q0-F1
#
_entry.id   AF-A0A432H2Q0-F1
#
_cell.length_a   1.000
_cell.length_b   1.000
_cell.length_c   1.000
_cell.angle_alpha   90.00
_cell.angle_beta   90.00
_cell.angle_gamma   90.00
#
_symmetry.space_group_name_H-M   'P 1'
#
loop_
_entity.id
_entity.type
_entity.pdbx_description
1 polymer ?
#
loop_
_entity_poly.entity_id
_entity_poly.type
_entity_poly.pdbx_seq_one_letter_code
_entity_poly.pdbx_strand_id
1 'polypeptide(L)'
;MHFSYVPRSAYLVVALSMVLGFSVHLGAQGPDVIVGDLPATNAYGSNTVAGETIFAYSVATTSCNIGNSNLSWIDTNNQHPVIAQDMFRLHDGRFTQIGSSWLKHGFCALQNTGLCSGCNGGGGCLSYLTPGCADPYSAGLNGSQGNLGPRSQVDAWTGVFPFPYSAPPVPSGQGNIGRRMQVKESDLLSANFPGALYFVSGQYVAQDDASFGNQANNASYRRVNVSQTGSHNLSFVGGTQMMEPGIQAWQDNQPTVTLVDVQVPNEGLFIAGYDVTANGNGTWNYEYAVYNMYSDRSASSFMVPFPGGATILSHGFHDITWHSGEPHSGIDWQVTENPGVGITWSTDSYAEDPDANALRWSTMYNFYFTCNAPPDPNTATLGLFKPVAGQPDSVTFPVMAPSGDFLAGVSDLSCAQVGEQVDLGWTNGEVYDAIEITRDGSMVATIAGSSTSWTDTSPAPGTHTYTVNGTQAGVPSGPVICNVSVTAALNIAVPGGDPTIFNPLGGDSFDVTITPIAGSSVQAGTELLMVDTGTGIESIALTFLGGVNYEMTFPPVSCDSEFVWWIEAQSSSGQLVSYPEAGPAPGLSAFGVNTEDTDFEQSAGWTVASPNNANTGNWVRGDPLGTAAQPEDDNTAAGSQCWFTGQGSVGGSLGENDVDGGSTTLYSFVMDLSGSSHPEISYFRWYSNDTGASIGATINADIFEIEVSDDGSSWVDVETIGPAGAGTSGGWIEHSFLVSDFVLLSSSVQVRFIASDLGGGSVIEAAIDDFRIEEVDCSGLEDCNTNGIPDAEDIANGTSVDCDIDGIPDECSTGDGSVADCNANGIPDICDVEAGAADCDQDAIPDSCEPDTDADGTIDDCDDDIDGDGIPNDCDVDQTAAADCDGNGQDDACDLLAGADDCDLDGQLDICQINDDPSSDCDMSGTLDVCDVAEGTADDCNANAIPDSCDIANGTSTDNNGDGEPDECFVQDWVRGDVNADGMHDISDAVSSLDYLFGGGGVACEASADANNDDQIDIADAIFLLSYLFSGGLVPEDPFPTCGQDPAGSVLDCASFTSCP
;
A
#
# COMPACT_ATOMS: atom_id res chain seq x y z
N MET A 1 15.56 -19.83 59.08
CA MET A 1 14.63 -20.69 59.86
C MET A 1 14.97 -20.68 61.36
N HIS A 2 14.37 -19.79 62.14
CA HIS A 2 14.35 -19.90 63.60
C HIS A 2 12.91 -20.19 64.04
N PHE A 3 12.66 -21.35 64.67
CA PHE A 3 11.33 -21.66 65.21
C PHE A 3 11.07 -20.87 66.49
N SER A 4 10.09 -19.97 66.46
CA SER A 4 9.57 -19.28 67.66
C SER A 4 8.38 -20.03 68.26
N TYR A 5 8.51 -20.39 69.53
CA TYR A 5 7.47 -21.09 70.30
C TYR A 5 6.32 -20.14 70.70
N VAL A 6 5.07 -20.59 70.50
CA VAL A 6 3.87 -20.02 71.15
C VAL A 6 3.11 -21.16 71.86
N PRO A 7 2.61 -20.98 73.10
CA PRO A 7 2.18 -22.10 73.94
C PRO A 7 0.75 -22.59 73.68
N ARG A 8 0.52 -23.87 73.99
CA ARG A 8 -0.77 -24.57 73.92
C ARG A 8 -1.92 -23.84 74.64
N SER A 9 -3.07 -23.73 73.97
CA SER A 9 -4.42 -23.94 74.54
C SER A 9 -5.47 -24.18 73.45
N ALA A 10 -6.51 -24.97 73.78
CA ALA A 10 -7.75 -25.20 73.00
C ALA A 10 -7.70 -25.98 71.65
N TYR A 11 -7.67 -27.32 71.79
CA TYR A 11 -8.50 -28.29 71.04
C TYR A 11 -9.96 -27.79 70.77
N LEU A 12 -10.77 -28.25 69.81
CA LEU A 12 -10.67 -29.25 68.71
C LEU A 12 -12.02 -29.30 67.94
N VAL A 13 -12.03 -29.28 66.60
CA VAL A 13 -13.09 -29.91 65.76
C VAL A 13 -12.52 -30.34 64.38
N VAL A 14 -12.59 -31.65 64.13
CA VAL A 14 -12.64 -32.38 62.84
C VAL A 14 -11.61 -32.07 61.73
N ALA A 15 -10.70 -33.02 61.52
CA ALA A 15 -9.85 -33.14 60.35
C ALA A 15 -10.49 -34.02 59.26
N LEU A 16 -10.49 -33.59 58.00
CA LEU A 16 -10.64 -34.48 56.82
C LEU A 16 -10.09 -33.90 55.50
N SER A 17 -8.87 -33.35 55.49
CA SER A 17 -8.26 -32.84 54.23
C SER A 17 -6.72 -32.79 54.20
N MET A 18 -6.02 -33.46 55.13
CA MET A 18 -4.54 -33.54 55.15
C MET A 18 -4.00 -34.96 54.96
N VAL A 19 -4.29 -35.58 53.81
CA VAL A 19 -3.54 -36.74 53.30
C VAL A 19 -3.43 -36.63 51.78
N LEU A 20 -2.40 -35.91 51.31
CA LEU A 20 -1.70 -35.97 50.01
C LEU A 20 -0.98 -34.62 49.84
N GLY A 21 0.36 -34.60 49.74
CA GLY A 21 1.10 -33.36 49.41
C GLY A 21 2.36 -33.04 50.22
N PHE A 22 2.61 -33.67 51.38
CA PHE A 22 3.89 -33.49 52.09
C PHE A 22 5.02 -34.30 51.45
N SER A 23 5.49 -33.84 50.30
CA SER A 23 6.83 -34.16 49.81
C SER A 23 7.86 -33.46 50.70
N VAL A 24 8.47 -34.20 51.61
CA VAL A 24 9.61 -33.71 52.40
C VAL A 24 10.80 -33.58 51.45
N HIS A 25 10.98 -32.41 50.83
CA HIS A 25 12.11 -32.14 49.94
C HIS A 25 13.40 -31.94 50.76
N LEU A 26 13.96 -33.06 51.22
CA LEU A 26 15.33 -33.15 51.70
C LEU A 26 16.28 -33.08 50.51
N GLY A 27 16.62 -31.85 50.10
CA GLY A 27 17.85 -31.56 49.36
C GLY A 27 17.68 -30.86 48.01
N ALA A 28 17.99 -29.56 48.00
CA ALA A 28 18.47 -28.83 46.82
C ALA A 28 19.71 -27.98 47.16
N GLN A 29 20.65 -28.54 47.94
CA GLN A 29 21.97 -27.91 48.05
C GLN A 29 22.74 -28.09 46.73
N GLY A 30 22.74 -27.02 45.94
CA GLY A 30 23.69 -26.74 44.88
C GLY A 30 24.45 -25.45 45.22
N PRO A 31 24.58 -24.51 44.27
CA PRO A 31 24.87 -23.11 44.54
C PRO A 31 23.71 -22.45 45.31
N ASP A 32 24.02 -21.55 46.25
CA ASP A 32 23.03 -20.84 47.10
C ASP A 32 23.62 -19.48 47.52
N VAL A 33 23.05 -18.37 47.00
CA VAL A 33 23.56 -17.00 47.16
C VAL A 33 22.72 -16.16 48.12
N ILE A 34 23.35 -15.66 49.18
CA ILE A 34 22.72 -14.74 50.14
C ILE A 34 23.45 -13.41 50.21
N VAL A 35 22.75 -12.36 50.65
CA VAL A 35 23.37 -11.08 51.03
C VAL A 35 23.80 -11.15 52.50
N GLY A 36 25.07 -11.43 52.76
CA GLY A 36 25.61 -11.59 54.11
C GLY A 36 25.85 -10.26 54.87
N ASP A 37 26.14 -9.15 54.19
CA ASP A 37 26.21 -7.83 54.83
C ASP A 37 25.99 -6.67 53.84
N LEU A 38 25.49 -5.54 54.36
CA LEU A 38 25.39 -4.24 53.70
C LEU A 38 26.33 -3.23 54.41
N PRO A 39 27.65 -3.20 54.12
CA PRO A 39 28.63 -2.55 55.00
C PRO A 39 28.87 -1.04 54.80
N ALA A 40 28.53 -0.46 53.65
CA ALA A 40 28.72 0.97 53.36
C ALA A 40 27.66 1.54 52.40
N THR A 41 27.51 2.86 52.33
CA THR A 41 26.63 3.58 51.39
C THR A 41 27.36 4.76 50.75
N ASN A 42 27.04 5.06 49.50
CA ASN A 42 27.45 6.29 48.80
C ASN A 42 26.22 7.15 48.48
N ALA A 43 26.41 8.46 48.43
CA ALA A 43 25.46 9.44 47.87
C ALA A 43 26.11 10.18 46.70
N TYR A 44 25.36 10.48 45.65
CA TYR A 44 25.87 11.04 44.38
C TYR A 44 25.36 12.46 44.09
N GLY A 45 24.75 13.11 45.08
CA GLY A 45 24.06 14.39 44.91
C GLY A 45 22.61 14.21 44.43
N SER A 46 22.08 15.26 43.82
CA SER A 46 20.72 15.30 43.27
C SER A 46 20.69 15.97 41.90
N ASN A 47 19.61 15.74 41.17
CA ASN A 47 19.17 16.53 40.02
C ASN A 47 17.65 16.73 40.12
N THR A 48 17.12 17.74 39.43
CA THR A 48 15.67 17.94 39.30
C THR A 48 15.15 17.26 38.04
N VAL A 49 14.12 16.42 38.16
CA VAL A 49 13.50 15.66 37.06
C VAL A 49 11.99 15.83 37.18
N ALA A 50 11.32 16.25 36.10
CA ALA A 50 9.88 16.52 36.09
C ALA A 50 9.39 17.44 37.25
N GLY A 51 10.22 18.40 37.68
CA GLY A 51 9.94 19.32 38.78
C GLY A 51 10.32 18.82 40.18
N GLU A 52 10.57 17.52 40.37
CA GLU A 52 10.95 16.93 41.66
C GLU A 52 12.48 16.87 41.83
N THR A 53 12.98 17.22 43.02
CA THR A 53 14.40 16.97 43.38
C THR A 53 14.58 15.50 43.71
N ILE A 54 15.45 14.80 42.97
CA ILE A 54 15.75 13.38 43.19
C ILE A 54 17.22 13.24 43.63
N PHE A 55 17.44 12.53 44.73
CA PHE A 55 18.76 12.13 45.22
C PHE A 55 19.11 10.71 44.78
N ALA A 56 20.40 10.45 44.55
CA ALA A 56 20.88 9.12 44.17
C ALA A 56 21.86 8.50 45.17
N TYR A 57 21.70 7.20 45.39
CA TYR A 57 22.49 6.40 46.32
C TYR A 57 23.00 5.09 45.72
N SER A 58 23.92 4.46 46.42
CA SER A 58 24.22 3.03 46.26
C SER A 58 24.66 2.43 47.59
N VAL A 59 24.49 1.11 47.72
CA VAL A 59 24.73 0.31 48.91
C VAL A 59 25.80 -0.72 48.58
N ALA A 60 26.84 -0.81 49.41
CA ALA A 60 27.81 -1.89 49.33
C ALA A 60 27.11 -3.20 49.69
N THR A 61 27.43 -4.29 49.01
CA THR A 61 26.89 -5.62 49.30
C THR A 61 28.02 -6.60 49.47
N THR A 62 27.90 -7.51 50.44
CA THR A 62 28.77 -8.67 50.56
C THR A 62 27.92 -9.91 50.41
N SER A 63 28.08 -10.64 49.30
CA SER A 63 27.42 -11.92 49.11
C SER A 63 28.13 -13.03 49.86
N CYS A 64 27.42 -14.14 50.08
CA CYS A 64 27.99 -15.40 50.50
C CYS A 64 27.42 -16.56 49.68
N ASN A 65 28.27 -17.55 49.41
CA ASN A 65 27.81 -18.88 49.01
C ASN A 65 27.59 -19.73 50.28
N ILE A 66 26.35 -20.01 50.65
CA ILE A 66 26.03 -20.93 51.77
C ILE A 66 25.70 -22.35 51.30
N GLY A 67 25.76 -22.59 49.99
CA GLY A 67 25.52 -23.86 49.33
C GLY A 67 26.71 -24.82 49.45
N ASN A 68 26.68 -25.89 48.64
CA ASN A 68 27.73 -26.91 48.61
C ASN A 68 28.53 -26.93 47.29
N SER A 69 28.11 -26.13 46.30
CA SER A 69 28.68 -26.05 44.96
C SER A 69 29.03 -24.60 44.62
N ASN A 70 29.98 -24.39 43.70
CA ASN A 70 30.39 -23.05 43.29
C ASN A 70 29.24 -22.30 42.60
N LEU A 71 29.01 -21.04 42.98
CA LEU A 71 28.19 -20.08 42.22
C LEU A 71 29.01 -19.45 41.09
N SER A 72 28.36 -19.11 39.98
CA SER A 72 28.97 -18.58 38.76
C SER A 72 29.12 -17.06 38.82
N TRP A 73 30.26 -16.55 38.35
CA TRP A 73 30.62 -15.12 38.41
C TRP A 73 31.42 -14.71 37.16
N ILE A 74 30.95 -15.14 35.99
CA ILE A 74 31.61 -14.96 34.69
C ILE A 74 31.19 -13.63 34.06
N ASP A 75 32.13 -12.69 33.92
CA ASP A 75 31.92 -11.34 33.35
C ASP A 75 31.60 -11.30 31.84
N THR A 76 31.85 -12.41 31.14
CA THR A 76 31.84 -12.51 29.68
C THR A 76 30.61 -13.22 29.10
N ASN A 77 29.64 -13.55 29.96
CA ASN A 77 28.32 -14.07 29.59
C ASN A 77 27.30 -13.71 30.70
N ASN A 78 26.07 -14.24 30.63
CA ASN A 78 25.03 -14.05 31.66
C ASN A 78 25.17 -14.96 32.90
N GLN A 79 26.28 -15.68 33.08
CA GLN A 79 26.49 -16.57 34.23
C GLN A 79 27.19 -15.84 35.38
N HIS A 80 26.57 -14.75 35.82
CA HIS A 80 26.97 -13.97 37.00
C HIS A 80 25.73 -13.36 37.67
N PRO A 81 25.76 -13.08 38.98
CA PRO A 81 24.62 -12.48 39.65
C PRO A 81 24.41 -11.03 39.26
N VAL A 82 23.14 -10.62 39.23
CA VAL A 82 22.72 -9.21 39.18
C VAL A 82 22.19 -8.79 40.56
N ILE A 83 22.38 -7.52 40.93
CA ILE A 83 22.10 -7.03 42.29
C ILE A 83 21.13 -5.86 42.28
N ALA A 84 19.92 -6.06 42.80
CA ALA A 84 18.98 -4.99 43.10
C ALA A 84 19.34 -4.30 44.42
N GLN A 85 19.08 -2.99 44.51
CA GLN A 85 19.20 -2.18 45.72
C GLN A 85 17.95 -1.30 45.83
N ASP A 86 17.31 -1.30 46.99
CA ASP A 86 16.05 -0.57 47.21
C ASP A 86 16.07 0.16 48.56
N MET A 87 15.25 1.19 48.68
CA MET A 87 15.08 1.99 49.89
C MET A 87 13.60 2.07 50.29
N PHE A 88 13.35 1.88 51.58
CA PHE A 88 12.01 1.82 52.17
C PHE A 88 11.87 2.81 53.32
N ARG A 89 10.64 3.28 53.54
CA ARG A 89 10.23 4.13 54.67
C ARG A 89 9.10 3.47 55.45
N LEU A 90 9.21 3.48 56.78
CA LEU A 90 8.09 3.23 57.70
C LEU A 90 7.67 4.56 58.35
N HIS A 91 6.43 4.97 58.16
CA HIS A 91 5.83 6.14 58.82
C HIS A 91 4.34 5.95 59.04
N ASP A 92 3.83 6.37 60.20
CA ASP A 92 2.41 6.34 60.59
C ASP A 92 1.66 5.03 60.28
N GLY A 93 2.35 3.90 60.45
CA GLY A 93 1.81 2.55 60.24
C GLY A 93 2.12 1.93 58.87
N ARG A 94 2.44 2.75 57.86
CA ARG A 94 2.64 2.34 56.46
C ARG A 94 4.11 2.12 56.11
N PHE A 95 4.39 1.00 55.46
CA PHE A 95 5.71 0.66 54.94
C PHE A 95 5.74 0.76 53.41
N THR A 96 6.57 1.65 52.88
CA THR A 96 6.54 2.05 51.46
C THR A 96 7.94 1.99 50.84
N GLN A 97 8.05 1.51 49.61
CA GLN A 97 9.28 1.56 48.81
C GLN A 97 9.38 2.94 48.18
N ILE A 98 10.43 3.69 48.54
CA ILE A 98 10.64 5.08 48.11
C ILE A 98 11.81 5.22 47.13
N GLY A 99 12.47 4.12 46.81
CA GLY A 99 13.51 4.09 45.80
C GLY A 99 13.92 2.68 45.40
N SER A 100 14.35 2.59 44.15
CA SER A 100 14.90 1.40 43.50
C SER A 100 16.11 1.82 42.67
N SER A 101 17.01 0.88 42.39
CA SER A 101 18.14 1.06 41.46
C SER A 101 18.02 0.15 40.24
N TRP A 102 18.68 0.49 39.14
CA TRP A 102 19.11 -0.52 38.18
C TRP A 102 20.07 -1.52 38.83
N LEU A 103 20.26 -2.67 38.19
CA LEU A 103 20.95 -3.81 38.75
C LEU A 103 22.45 -3.72 38.52
N LYS A 104 23.26 -3.95 39.57
CA LYS A 104 24.71 -4.11 39.37
C LYS A 104 25.00 -5.51 38.82
N HIS A 105 25.72 -5.59 37.71
CA HIS A 105 26.19 -6.85 37.13
C HIS A 105 27.47 -7.37 37.79
N GLY A 106 27.48 -8.66 38.16
CA GLY A 106 28.65 -9.45 38.56
C GLY A 106 29.82 -9.34 37.56
N PHE A 107 31.06 -9.49 38.06
CA PHE A 107 32.23 -9.56 37.16
C PHE A 107 33.29 -10.56 37.63
N CYS A 108 33.58 -10.59 38.93
CA CYS A 108 34.30 -11.68 39.56
C CYS A 108 34.00 -11.72 41.06
N ALA A 109 34.15 -12.89 41.66
CA ALA A 109 33.99 -13.13 43.08
C ALA A 109 35.34 -13.13 43.79
N LEU A 110 35.49 -12.26 44.77
CA LEU A 110 36.51 -12.39 45.81
C LEU A 110 36.16 -13.56 46.74
N GLN A 111 37.19 -14.25 47.25
CA GLN A 111 37.03 -15.42 48.11
C GLN A 111 37.31 -15.07 49.58
N ASN A 112 36.61 -14.07 50.13
CA ASN A 112 36.90 -13.61 51.50
C ASN A 112 36.38 -14.58 52.55
N THR A 113 37.15 -14.72 53.63
CA THR A 113 36.86 -15.57 54.78
C THR A 113 36.21 -14.75 55.91
N GLY A 114 35.36 -15.40 56.71
CA GLY A 114 34.97 -14.90 58.04
C GLY A 114 33.56 -14.33 58.18
N LEU A 115 32.95 -13.82 57.10
CA LEU A 115 31.51 -13.52 57.11
C LEU A 115 30.69 -14.82 57.07
N CYS A 116 31.08 -15.74 56.17
CA CYS A 116 30.49 -17.06 56.06
C CYS A 116 31.48 -18.16 56.44
N SER A 117 30.94 -19.28 56.95
CA SER A 117 31.71 -20.35 57.54
C SER A 117 32.13 -21.38 56.49
N GLY A 118 33.41 -21.76 56.50
CA GLY A 118 33.92 -22.88 55.69
C GLY A 118 34.59 -22.51 54.38
N CYS A 119 34.83 -21.22 54.10
CA CYS A 119 35.59 -20.79 52.92
C CYS A 119 36.96 -21.48 52.83
N ASN A 120 37.17 -22.21 51.74
CA ASN A 120 38.43 -22.89 51.40
C ASN A 120 39.15 -22.27 50.17
N GLY A 121 38.65 -21.13 49.67
CA GLY A 121 39.15 -20.48 48.45
C GLY A 121 40.54 -19.88 48.59
N GLY A 122 41.32 -19.87 47.49
CA GLY A 122 42.72 -19.41 47.45
C GLY A 122 42.94 -17.89 47.46
N GLY A 123 41.88 -17.09 47.62
CA GLY A 123 41.90 -15.64 47.44
C GLY A 123 41.97 -15.20 45.96
N GLY A 124 41.75 -13.92 45.72
CA GLY A 124 41.74 -13.32 44.38
C GLY A 124 40.34 -13.21 43.75
N CYS A 125 40.31 -12.61 42.57
CA CYS A 125 39.15 -12.33 41.73
C CYS A 125 38.92 -13.52 40.80
N LEU A 126 37.95 -14.38 41.11
CA LEU A 126 37.66 -15.63 40.38
C LEU A 126 36.32 -15.54 39.66
N SER A 127 36.14 -16.32 38.60
CA SER A 127 34.87 -16.40 37.85
C SER A 127 33.79 -17.25 38.55
N TYR A 128 33.94 -17.49 39.86
CA TYR A 128 33.02 -18.26 40.69
C TYR A 128 33.20 -17.96 42.18
N LEU A 129 32.13 -18.03 42.98
CA LEU A 129 32.19 -17.94 44.44
C LEU A 129 32.15 -19.34 45.07
N THR A 130 33.22 -19.72 45.78
CA THR A 130 33.36 -21.04 46.42
C THR A 130 32.45 -21.17 47.65
N PRO A 131 31.87 -22.35 47.94
CA PRO A 131 31.15 -22.62 49.18
C PRO A 131 31.82 -22.10 50.46
N GLY A 132 31.03 -21.42 51.28
CA GLY A 132 31.45 -20.79 52.53
C GLY A 132 32.24 -19.47 52.38
N CYS A 133 32.61 -19.07 51.16
CA CYS A 133 33.30 -17.79 50.89
C CYS A 133 32.33 -16.64 50.64
N ALA A 134 32.85 -15.42 50.77
CA ALA A 134 32.10 -14.18 50.61
C ALA A 134 32.75 -13.20 49.62
N ASP A 135 31.96 -12.50 48.81
CA ASP A 135 32.43 -11.51 47.83
C ASP A 135 31.85 -10.10 48.15
N PRO A 136 32.69 -9.13 48.58
CA PRO A 136 32.26 -7.76 48.83
C PRO A 136 32.44 -6.84 47.63
N TYR A 137 31.33 -6.26 47.17
CA TYR A 137 31.32 -5.07 46.34
C TYR A 137 31.15 -3.80 47.18
N SER A 138 32.00 -2.81 46.94
CA SER A 138 31.86 -1.49 47.55
C SER A 138 30.65 -0.75 46.98
N ALA A 139 30.11 0.22 47.72
CA ALA A 139 29.03 1.07 47.24
C ALA A 139 29.40 1.77 45.91
N GLY A 140 30.68 2.15 45.73
CA GLY A 140 31.16 2.73 44.48
C GLY A 140 31.09 1.78 43.27
N LEU A 141 31.33 0.48 43.47
CA LEU A 141 31.15 -0.53 42.42
C LEU A 141 29.66 -0.78 42.14
N ASN A 142 28.84 -0.84 43.19
CA ASN A 142 27.38 -1.02 43.09
C ASN A 142 26.62 0.22 42.58
N GLY A 143 27.31 1.36 42.41
CA GLY A 143 26.80 2.57 41.76
C GLY A 143 27.61 2.97 40.52
N SER A 144 28.36 2.06 39.91
CA SER A 144 29.19 2.35 38.72
C SER A 144 28.36 2.33 37.44
N GLN A 145 28.26 3.47 36.72
CA GLN A 145 27.36 3.61 35.56
C GLN A 145 27.56 2.59 34.43
N GLY A 146 28.79 2.10 34.25
CA GLY A 146 29.12 1.12 33.22
C GLY A 146 28.68 -0.32 33.54
N ASN A 147 28.32 -0.61 34.80
CA ASN A 147 27.98 -1.95 35.29
C ASN A 147 26.53 -2.04 35.81
N LEU A 148 25.70 -1.04 35.50
CA LEU A 148 24.28 -0.99 35.86
C LEU A 148 23.43 -1.33 34.63
N GLY A 149 22.59 -2.36 34.73
CA GLY A 149 21.64 -2.80 33.70
C GLY A 149 20.18 -2.76 34.21
N PRO A 150 19.19 -2.59 33.32
CA PRO A 150 17.80 -2.39 33.71
C PRO A 150 17.15 -3.65 34.33
N ARG A 151 16.13 -3.46 35.17
CA ARG A 151 15.36 -4.54 35.81
C ARG A 151 14.47 -5.28 34.82
N SER A 152 13.90 -4.56 33.86
CA SER A 152 13.02 -5.09 32.80
C SER A 152 13.63 -6.23 31.96
N GLN A 153 14.95 -6.37 31.94
CA GLN A 153 15.65 -7.43 31.20
C GLN A 153 15.96 -8.70 32.02
N VAL A 154 15.50 -8.79 33.27
CA VAL A 154 15.82 -9.91 34.16
C VAL A 154 14.55 -10.64 34.62
N ASP A 155 14.48 -11.93 34.27
CA ASP A 155 13.57 -12.88 34.88
C ASP A 155 14.17 -13.33 36.23
N ALA A 156 13.55 -12.90 37.33
CA ALA A 156 14.02 -13.22 38.67
C ALA A 156 13.73 -14.66 39.13
N TRP A 157 12.75 -15.33 38.51
CA TRP A 157 12.39 -16.71 38.82
C TRP A 157 13.36 -17.71 38.21
N THR A 158 13.86 -17.45 36.99
CA THR A 158 14.91 -18.28 36.36
C THR A 158 16.32 -17.73 36.56
N GLY A 159 16.44 -16.48 37.01
CA GLY A 159 17.70 -15.75 37.13
C GLY A 159 18.38 -15.45 35.80
N VAL A 160 17.64 -15.50 34.69
CA VAL A 160 18.14 -15.32 33.32
C VAL A 160 18.00 -13.86 32.89
N PHE A 161 19.03 -13.38 32.18
CA PHE A 161 19.06 -12.07 31.54
C PHE A 161 19.89 -12.12 30.24
N PRO A 162 19.69 -11.20 29.29
CA PRO A 162 20.47 -11.14 28.04
C PRO A 162 21.90 -10.67 28.29
N PHE A 163 22.86 -11.16 27.50
CA PHE A 163 24.24 -10.70 27.54
C PHE A 163 24.80 -10.43 26.12
N PRO A 164 25.42 -9.25 25.87
CA PRO A 164 25.41 -8.07 26.75
C PRO A 164 23.97 -7.56 26.97
N TYR A 165 23.70 -7.02 28.15
CA TYR A 165 22.42 -6.37 28.43
C TYR A 165 22.33 -5.05 27.65
N SER A 166 21.13 -4.67 27.20
CA SER A 166 20.94 -3.38 26.54
C SER A 166 20.79 -2.29 27.60
N ALA A 167 21.65 -1.27 27.53
CA ALA A 167 21.70 -0.18 28.49
C ALA A 167 21.44 1.15 27.78
N PRO A 168 20.16 1.55 27.58
CA PRO A 168 19.83 2.78 26.88
C PRO A 168 20.51 4.01 27.53
N PRO A 169 20.77 5.08 26.75
CA PRO A 169 21.35 6.31 27.28
C PRO A 169 20.58 6.80 28.50
N VAL A 170 21.30 7.33 29.51
CA VAL A 170 20.65 7.95 30.67
C VAL A 170 19.79 9.12 30.17
N PRO A 171 18.47 9.16 30.49
CA PRO A 171 17.59 10.23 30.03
C PRO A 171 18.11 11.63 30.39
N SER A 172 17.80 12.60 29.53
CA SER A 172 18.21 13.98 29.72
C SER A 172 17.79 14.52 31.10
N GLY A 173 18.60 15.41 31.67
CA GLY A 173 18.42 15.91 33.04
C GLY A 173 18.84 14.93 34.16
N GLN A 174 18.83 13.60 33.96
CA GLN A 174 19.17 12.66 35.03
C GLN A 174 20.68 12.58 35.32
N GLY A 175 21.57 12.72 34.33
CA GLY A 175 23.02 12.84 34.53
C GLY A 175 23.61 11.85 35.56
N ASN A 176 24.08 12.36 36.71
CA ASN A 176 24.69 11.55 37.78
C ASN A 176 23.70 10.79 38.68
N ILE A 177 22.39 11.06 38.64
CA ILE A 177 21.40 10.27 39.39
C ILE A 177 20.88 9.06 38.58
N GLY A 178 21.05 9.06 37.26
CA GLY A 178 20.61 7.97 36.39
C GLY A 178 21.16 6.59 36.81
N ARG A 179 20.34 5.54 36.63
CA ARG A 179 20.58 4.11 36.93
C ARG A 179 20.83 3.76 38.42
N ARG A 180 21.21 4.72 39.25
CA ARG A 180 21.46 4.54 40.69
C ARG A 180 20.16 4.44 41.47
N MET A 181 20.23 4.17 42.78
CA MET A 181 19.05 4.12 43.63
C MET A 181 18.46 5.53 43.78
N GLN A 182 17.38 5.82 43.05
CA GLN A 182 16.74 7.14 43.04
C GLN A 182 15.70 7.27 44.14
N VAL A 183 15.69 8.40 44.86
CA VAL A 183 14.73 8.72 45.93
C VAL A 183 14.37 10.20 45.86
N LYS A 184 13.08 10.54 45.94
CA LYS A 184 12.61 11.94 45.93
C LYS A 184 13.00 12.64 47.23
N GLU A 185 13.38 13.91 47.17
CA GLU A 185 13.70 14.73 48.35
C GLU A 185 12.50 14.81 49.30
N SER A 186 11.31 14.98 48.74
CA SER A 186 10.03 15.01 49.44
C SER A 186 9.82 13.78 50.34
N ASP A 187 10.33 12.61 49.98
CA ASP A 187 10.25 11.36 50.74
C ASP A 187 11.24 11.25 51.91
N LEU A 188 12.29 12.08 51.95
CA LEU A 188 13.40 12.04 52.90
C LEU A 188 13.31 13.11 54.01
N LEU A 189 12.47 14.13 53.82
CA LEU A 189 12.35 15.28 54.73
C LEU A 189 11.57 14.93 56.00
N SER A 190 12.19 15.13 57.16
CA SER A 190 11.55 14.96 58.47
C SER A 190 10.42 15.96 58.75
N ALA A 191 10.25 16.97 57.90
CA ALA A 191 9.11 17.88 57.92
C ALA A 191 7.84 17.23 57.36
N ASN A 192 7.98 16.35 56.35
CA ASN A 192 6.90 15.62 55.72
C ASN A 192 6.59 14.33 56.50
N PHE A 193 7.65 13.63 56.93
CA PHE A 193 7.55 12.31 57.57
C PHE A 193 8.24 12.32 58.96
N PRO A 194 7.67 13.01 59.96
CA PRO A 194 8.28 13.16 61.29
C PRO A 194 8.40 11.81 62.00
N GLY A 195 9.61 11.45 62.42
CA GLY A 195 9.88 10.20 63.14
C GLY A 195 9.93 8.94 62.27
N ALA A 196 9.86 9.08 60.94
CA ALA A 196 9.97 7.95 60.01
C ALA A 196 11.27 7.16 60.16
N LEU A 197 11.18 5.85 59.93
CA LEU A 197 12.32 4.94 59.89
C LEU A 197 12.65 4.60 58.44
N TYR A 198 13.93 4.53 58.11
CA TYR A 198 14.40 4.24 56.75
C TYR A 198 15.25 2.98 56.73
N PHE A 199 15.11 2.21 55.65
CA PHE A 199 15.80 0.93 55.46
C PHE A 199 16.31 0.87 54.03
N VAL A 200 17.44 0.20 53.83
CA VAL A 200 17.92 -0.19 52.50
C VAL A 200 18.02 -1.70 52.42
N SER A 201 17.79 -2.27 51.24
CA SER A 201 17.99 -3.69 50.95
C SER A 201 19.06 -3.89 49.88
N GLY A 202 19.54 -5.13 49.79
CA GLY A 202 20.16 -5.65 48.58
C GLY A 202 19.62 -7.05 48.32
N GLN A 203 19.43 -7.40 47.05
CA GLN A 203 18.99 -8.73 46.60
C GLN A 203 19.89 -9.21 45.46
N TYR A 204 20.33 -10.46 45.50
CA TYR A 204 21.11 -11.10 44.43
C TYR A 204 20.23 -12.05 43.63
N VAL A 205 20.15 -11.87 42.32
CA VAL A 205 19.51 -12.82 41.40
C VAL A 205 20.61 -13.51 40.59
N ALA A 206 20.64 -14.84 40.58
CA ALA A 206 21.62 -15.64 39.85
C ALA A 206 20.97 -16.89 39.24
N GLN A 207 21.27 -17.18 37.97
CA GLN A 207 20.68 -18.32 37.25
C GLN A 207 20.94 -19.68 37.91
N ASP A 208 22.14 -19.88 38.47
CA ASP A 208 22.54 -21.16 39.04
C ASP A 208 22.04 -21.36 40.47
N ASP A 209 21.88 -20.30 41.26
CA ASP A 209 21.04 -20.29 42.47
C ASP A 209 19.58 -20.62 42.12
N ALA A 210 19.04 -19.94 41.10
CA ALA A 210 17.65 -20.04 40.69
C ALA A 210 17.28 -21.44 40.23
N SER A 211 18.15 -22.10 39.46
CA SER A 211 17.98 -23.48 38.98
C SER A 211 17.89 -24.55 40.08
N PHE A 212 18.31 -24.22 41.31
CA PHE A 212 18.16 -25.10 42.49
C PHE A 212 17.03 -24.64 43.43
N GLY A 213 16.36 -23.52 43.15
CA GLY A 213 15.23 -23.01 43.94
C GLY A 213 15.62 -22.37 45.27
N ASN A 214 16.83 -21.85 45.41
CA ASN A 214 17.34 -21.25 46.66
C ASN A 214 16.96 -19.77 46.85
N GLN A 215 16.56 -19.10 45.76
CA GLN A 215 16.13 -17.70 45.59
C GLN A 215 15.36 -17.03 46.75
N ALA A 216 14.59 -17.79 47.55
CA ALA A 216 13.80 -17.23 48.65
C ALA A 216 14.63 -16.64 49.80
N ASN A 217 15.95 -16.85 49.84
CA ASN A 217 16.87 -16.35 50.87
C ASN A 217 17.81 -15.23 50.37
N ASN A 218 17.68 -14.81 49.11
CA ASN A 218 18.72 -14.05 48.40
C ASN A 218 18.71 -12.52 48.64
N ALA A 219 17.83 -12.05 49.53
CA ALA A 219 17.69 -10.64 49.93
C ALA A 219 18.04 -10.42 51.41
N SER A 220 18.53 -9.22 51.73
CA SER A 220 18.78 -8.77 53.12
C SER A 220 18.52 -7.27 53.24
N TYR A 221 18.09 -6.81 54.41
CA TYR A 221 17.89 -5.37 54.70
C TYR A 221 18.72 -4.85 55.88
N ARG A 222 18.91 -3.54 55.93
CA ARG A 222 19.54 -2.83 57.05
C ARG A 222 18.94 -1.45 57.25
N ARG A 223 18.71 -1.07 58.50
CA ARG A 223 18.19 0.24 58.87
C ARG A 223 19.24 1.34 58.66
N VAL A 224 18.81 2.51 58.20
CA VAL A 224 19.63 3.72 58.02
C VAL A 224 18.99 4.94 58.69
N ASN A 225 19.83 5.89 59.08
CA ASN A 225 19.42 7.27 59.34
C ASN A 225 19.73 8.13 58.12
N VAL A 226 18.81 9.01 57.76
CA VAL A 226 18.93 9.97 56.65
C VAL A 226 19.37 11.33 57.19
N SER A 227 20.51 11.86 56.74
CA SER A 227 20.91 13.25 57.04
C SER A 227 19.84 14.22 56.55
N GLN A 228 19.52 15.25 57.34
CA GLN A 228 18.56 16.31 56.94
C GLN A 228 19.27 17.52 56.31
N THR A 229 20.51 17.36 55.87
CA THR A 229 21.31 18.38 55.17
C THR A 229 22.25 17.76 54.14
N GLY A 230 22.65 18.55 53.15
CA GLY A 230 23.56 18.13 52.08
C GLY A 230 22.89 17.09 51.16
N SER A 231 23.64 16.09 50.71
CA SER A 231 23.12 15.02 49.84
C SER A 231 22.30 13.94 50.56
N HIS A 232 21.63 14.32 51.66
CA HIS A 232 20.85 13.42 52.53
C HIS A 232 21.57 12.11 52.87
N ASN A 233 22.87 12.19 53.16
CA ASN A 233 23.75 11.04 53.37
C ASN A 233 23.15 9.99 54.32
N LEU A 234 23.16 8.73 53.88
CA LEU A 234 22.71 7.59 54.66
C LEU A 234 23.79 7.14 55.64
N SER A 235 23.37 6.67 56.82
CA SER A 235 24.27 6.10 57.84
C SER A 235 23.61 4.92 58.56
N PHE A 236 24.31 3.78 58.66
CA PHE A 236 23.70 2.55 59.16
C PHE A 236 23.39 2.54 60.65
N VAL A 237 22.31 1.85 60.99
CA VAL A 237 21.85 1.57 62.36
C VAL A 237 21.76 0.06 62.53
N GLY A 238 22.43 -0.48 63.55
CA GLY A 238 22.44 -1.92 63.82
C GLY A 238 23.22 -2.73 62.77
N GLY A 239 22.98 -4.05 62.75
CA GLY A 239 23.51 -4.98 61.75
C GLY A 239 22.52 -5.25 60.61
N THR A 240 23.01 -5.85 59.53
CA THR A 240 22.18 -6.40 58.45
C THR A 240 21.32 -7.54 58.99
N GLN A 241 20.03 -7.56 58.66
CA GLN A 241 19.19 -8.75 58.84
C GLN A 241 19.39 -9.62 57.59
N MET A 242 19.99 -10.80 57.78
CA MET A 242 20.46 -11.65 56.69
C MET A 242 19.36 -12.63 56.24
N MET A 243 19.17 -12.78 54.93
CA MET A 243 18.16 -13.65 54.32
C MET A 243 16.71 -13.21 54.62
N GLU A 244 16.52 -11.91 54.82
CA GLU A 244 15.23 -11.28 55.14
C GLU A 244 15.01 -10.09 54.18
N PRO A 245 13.96 -10.11 53.34
CA PRO A 245 13.70 -9.06 52.36
C PRO A 245 13.24 -7.75 53.00
N GLY A 246 13.24 -6.67 52.21
CA GLY A 246 12.91 -5.31 52.68
C GLY A 246 11.60 -5.22 53.49
N ILE A 247 10.55 -5.91 53.05
CA ILE A 247 9.23 -5.93 53.71
C ILE A 247 9.26 -6.52 55.14
N GLN A 248 10.22 -7.39 55.47
CA GLN A 248 10.37 -7.92 56.84
C GLN A 248 10.61 -6.80 57.87
N ALA A 249 11.25 -5.70 57.45
CA ALA A 249 11.48 -4.52 58.28
C ALA A 249 10.18 -3.89 58.82
N TRP A 250 9.03 -4.09 58.16
CA TRP A 250 7.73 -3.61 58.64
C TRP A 250 7.33 -4.34 59.92
N GLN A 251 7.25 -5.68 59.88
CA GLN A 251 6.88 -6.50 61.03
C GLN A 251 7.90 -6.40 62.18
N ASP A 252 9.18 -6.31 61.86
CA ASP A 252 10.26 -6.14 62.83
C ASP A 252 10.19 -4.84 63.65
N ASN A 253 9.60 -3.78 63.08
CA ASN A 253 9.43 -2.49 63.75
C ASN A 253 7.98 -2.22 64.18
N GLN A 254 7.01 -3.01 63.70
CA GLN A 254 5.58 -2.90 63.99
C GLN A 254 4.95 -4.30 64.18
N PRO A 255 5.02 -4.88 65.40
CA PRO A 255 4.64 -6.28 65.65
C PRO A 255 3.15 -6.64 65.49
N THR A 256 2.29 -5.67 65.13
CA THR A 256 0.89 -5.88 64.75
C THR A 256 0.76 -6.35 63.30
N VAL A 257 1.74 -6.04 62.45
CA VAL A 257 1.81 -6.46 61.05
C VAL A 257 1.92 -7.98 60.96
N THR A 258 1.12 -8.58 60.10
CA THR A 258 1.27 -9.97 59.67
C THR A 258 1.80 -10.01 58.25
N LEU A 259 2.84 -10.82 58.02
CA LEU A 259 3.37 -11.14 56.70
C LEU A 259 2.93 -12.55 56.30
N VAL A 260 2.60 -12.74 55.02
CA VAL A 260 2.12 -13.98 54.43
C VAL A 260 2.85 -14.24 53.12
N ASP A 261 3.47 -15.42 53.02
CA ASP A 261 4.05 -15.92 51.77
C ASP A 261 2.93 -16.31 50.79
N VAL A 262 2.92 -15.69 49.62
CA VAL A 262 1.94 -15.91 48.55
C VAL A 262 2.66 -16.61 47.40
N GLN A 263 2.52 -17.93 47.36
CA GLN A 263 3.21 -18.82 46.42
C GLN A 263 2.45 -18.88 45.07
N VAL A 264 3.14 -18.58 43.98
CA VAL A 264 2.62 -18.78 42.62
C VAL A 264 2.85 -20.25 42.21
N PRO A 265 1.84 -21.01 41.79
CA PRO A 265 2.00 -22.44 41.51
C PRO A 265 3.04 -22.75 40.42
N ASN A 266 4.14 -23.40 40.81
CA ASN A 266 5.29 -23.76 39.95
C ASN A 266 6.07 -22.55 39.40
N GLU A 267 6.01 -21.42 40.08
CA GLU A 267 6.69 -20.18 39.70
C GLU A 267 7.17 -19.44 40.97
N GLY A 268 6.88 -18.15 41.11
CA GLY A 268 7.53 -17.26 42.06
C GLY A 268 6.86 -17.11 43.44
N LEU A 269 7.41 -16.17 44.22
CA LEU A 269 6.93 -15.76 45.53
C LEU A 269 6.61 -14.26 45.56
N PHE A 270 5.44 -13.91 46.09
CA PHE A 270 5.15 -12.59 46.66
C PHE A 270 5.07 -12.70 48.19
N ILE A 271 5.35 -11.62 48.90
CA ILE A 271 5.14 -11.50 50.34
C ILE A 271 4.13 -10.39 50.56
N ALA A 272 2.96 -10.73 51.08
CA ALA A 272 1.91 -9.77 51.41
C ALA A 272 1.94 -9.46 52.91
N GLY A 273 1.99 -8.18 53.25
CA GLY A 273 1.86 -7.69 54.61
C GLY A 273 0.53 -6.95 54.82
N TYR A 274 -0.03 -7.05 56.02
CA TYR A 274 -1.19 -6.26 56.42
C TYR A 274 -1.16 -5.85 57.90
N ASP A 275 -1.78 -4.72 58.21
CA ASP A 275 -2.12 -4.28 59.57
C ASP A 275 -3.46 -3.51 59.57
N VAL A 276 -4.16 -3.50 60.72
CA VAL A 276 -5.44 -2.80 60.87
C VAL A 276 -5.48 -2.00 62.17
N THR A 277 -5.63 -0.68 62.04
CA THR A 277 -5.68 0.26 63.18
C THR A 277 -7.09 0.77 63.41
N ALA A 278 -7.59 0.63 64.64
CA ALA A 278 -8.89 1.19 65.04
C ALA A 278 -8.77 2.67 65.41
N ASN A 279 -9.54 3.55 64.75
CA ASN A 279 -9.47 5.01 64.94
C ASN A 279 -10.22 5.51 66.19
N GLY A 280 -10.90 4.62 66.92
CA GLY A 280 -11.62 4.95 68.16
C GLY A 280 -12.95 5.70 67.97
N ASN A 281 -13.34 5.99 66.72
CA ASN A 281 -14.57 6.69 66.33
C ASN A 281 -15.60 5.76 65.63
N GLY A 282 -15.35 4.45 65.57
CA GLY A 282 -16.15 3.51 64.78
C GLY A 282 -15.66 3.32 63.33
N THR A 283 -14.44 3.74 63.01
CA THR A 283 -13.77 3.42 61.74
C THR A 283 -12.41 2.76 61.97
N TRP A 284 -11.92 2.08 60.95
CA TRP A 284 -10.65 1.35 60.94
C TRP A 284 -9.86 1.69 59.68
N ASN A 285 -8.55 1.88 59.83
CA ASN A 285 -7.61 1.99 58.72
C ASN A 285 -7.05 0.60 58.43
N TYR A 286 -7.17 0.15 57.18
CA TYR A 286 -6.60 -1.07 56.66
C TYR A 286 -5.39 -0.70 55.80
N GLU A 287 -4.23 -1.24 56.12
CA GLU A 287 -2.97 -1.00 55.43
C GLU A 287 -2.45 -2.33 54.88
N TYR A 288 -2.19 -2.40 53.58
CA TYR A 288 -1.62 -3.56 52.90
C TYR A 288 -0.35 -3.16 52.14
N ALA A 289 0.58 -4.09 52.03
CA ALA A 289 1.74 -4.00 51.15
C ALA A 289 1.97 -5.35 50.48
N VAL A 290 2.21 -5.39 49.17
CA VAL A 290 2.58 -6.63 48.47
C VAL A 290 3.94 -6.41 47.82
N TYR A 291 4.94 -7.18 48.26
CA TYR A 291 6.29 -7.19 47.71
C TYR A 291 6.47 -8.41 46.80
N ASN A 292 6.85 -8.20 45.55
CA ASN A 292 7.21 -9.31 44.66
C ASN A 292 8.67 -9.69 44.90
N MET A 293 8.92 -10.88 45.45
CA MET A 293 10.29 -11.32 45.77
C MET A 293 11.03 -11.77 44.52
N TYR A 294 10.43 -12.62 43.69
CA TYR A 294 11.05 -13.17 42.47
C TYR A 294 10.05 -13.72 41.42
N SER A 295 8.75 -13.42 41.49
CA SER A 295 7.79 -13.81 40.45
C SER A 295 7.99 -12.97 39.19
N ASP A 296 8.36 -13.63 38.10
CA ASP A 296 8.37 -13.03 36.76
C ASP A 296 6.94 -12.84 36.24
N ARG A 297 6.00 -13.73 36.61
CA ARG A 297 4.57 -13.59 36.27
C ARG A 297 3.98 -12.26 36.70
N SER A 298 4.51 -11.66 37.78
CA SER A 298 4.11 -10.32 38.28
C SER A 298 2.62 -10.27 38.66
N ALA A 299 2.15 -9.16 39.26
CA ALA A 299 0.73 -9.00 39.61
C ALA A 299 0.10 -7.78 38.93
N SER A 300 -1.16 -7.93 38.53
CA SER A 300 -1.97 -6.95 37.78
C SER A 300 -3.16 -6.41 38.57
N SER A 301 -3.59 -7.12 39.62
CA SER A 301 -4.67 -6.66 40.48
C SER A 301 -4.54 -7.18 41.92
N PHE A 302 -5.16 -6.45 42.85
CA PHE A 302 -5.30 -6.85 44.25
C PHE A 302 -6.72 -6.53 44.72
N MET A 303 -7.39 -7.48 45.37
CA MET A 303 -8.76 -7.34 45.85
C MET A 303 -8.88 -7.75 47.32
N VAL A 304 -9.54 -6.89 48.10
CA VAL A 304 -9.86 -7.11 49.51
C VAL A 304 -11.39 -7.11 49.68
N PRO A 305 -12.01 -8.18 50.21
CA PRO A 305 -13.46 -8.24 50.37
C PRO A 305 -13.98 -7.28 51.47
N PHE A 306 -15.14 -6.67 51.25
CA PHE A 306 -15.86 -5.89 52.28
C PHE A 306 -17.39 -6.06 52.15
N PRO A 307 -18.16 -6.01 53.26
CA PRO A 307 -19.59 -6.31 53.25
C PRO A 307 -20.42 -5.12 52.70
N GLY A 308 -21.56 -5.41 52.08
CA GLY A 308 -22.34 -4.41 51.32
C GLY A 308 -22.90 -3.25 52.14
N GLY A 309 -23.13 -3.44 53.44
CA GLY A 309 -23.53 -2.38 54.37
C GLY A 309 -22.38 -1.54 54.95
N ALA A 310 -21.13 -1.88 54.62
CA ALA A 310 -19.96 -1.08 55.00
C ALA A 310 -19.64 -0.02 53.93
N THR A 311 -19.00 1.05 54.36
CA THR A 311 -18.65 2.21 53.54
C THR A 311 -17.14 2.42 53.61
N ILE A 312 -16.51 2.48 52.44
CA ILE A 312 -15.15 2.99 52.30
C ILE A 312 -15.24 4.53 52.38
N LEU A 313 -14.48 5.12 53.28
CA LEU A 313 -14.49 6.56 53.56
C LEU A 313 -13.35 7.31 52.87
N SER A 314 -12.31 6.56 52.48
CA SER A 314 -11.14 7.01 51.74
C SER A 314 -10.37 5.77 51.31
N HIS A 315 -9.83 5.73 50.10
CA HIS A 315 -8.87 4.72 49.66
C HIS A 315 -7.62 5.41 49.08
N GLY A 316 -6.59 4.62 48.80
CA GLY A 316 -5.42 5.07 48.07
C GLY A 316 -4.52 3.92 47.67
N PHE A 317 -3.52 4.27 46.87
CA PHE A 317 -2.55 3.39 46.24
C PHE A 317 -1.18 4.08 46.26
N HIS A 318 -0.11 3.30 46.20
CA HIS A 318 1.25 3.81 45.99
C HIS A 318 2.09 2.70 45.36
N ASP A 319 2.75 3.02 44.25
CA ASP A 319 3.58 2.13 43.44
C ASP A 319 5.08 2.40 43.63
N ILE A 320 5.90 2.21 42.59
CA ILE A 320 7.25 2.79 42.50
C ILE A 320 7.36 3.69 41.28
N THR A 321 8.17 4.75 41.37
CA THR A 321 8.48 5.58 40.20
C THR A 321 9.54 4.89 39.33
N TRP A 322 9.14 4.40 38.15
CA TRP A 322 10.05 3.92 37.11
C TRP A 322 10.97 5.06 36.64
N HIS A 323 12.25 4.75 36.40
CA HIS A 323 13.24 5.78 36.08
C HIS A 323 14.35 5.27 35.14
N SER A 324 15.15 6.23 34.66
CA SER A 324 16.33 6.00 33.80
C SER A 324 16.09 5.23 32.50
N GLY A 325 14.85 5.14 32.01
CA GLY A 325 14.50 4.44 30.78
C GLY A 325 14.15 2.96 30.96
N GLU A 326 13.65 2.57 32.15
CA GLU A 326 12.79 1.37 32.20
C GLU A 326 11.53 1.61 31.33
N PRO A 327 11.03 0.60 30.61
CA PRO A 327 9.95 0.76 29.63
C PRO A 327 8.54 0.85 30.25
N HIS A 328 8.40 0.51 31.53
CA HIS A 328 7.10 0.32 32.15
C HIS A 328 6.36 1.62 32.47
N SER A 329 5.04 1.59 32.25
CA SER A 329 4.09 2.64 32.58
C SER A 329 4.08 2.96 34.08
N GLY A 330 3.99 4.26 34.40
CA GLY A 330 3.80 4.78 35.76
C GLY A 330 2.36 5.23 36.06
N ILE A 331 1.37 4.68 35.35
CA ILE A 331 -0.05 4.97 35.59
C ILE A 331 -0.52 4.20 36.85
N ASP A 332 -1.13 4.90 37.80
CA ASP A 332 -1.66 4.32 39.03
C ASP A 332 -2.77 3.28 38.76
N TRP A 333 -2.83 2.24 39.60
CA TRP A 333 -3.86 1.20 39.52
C TRP A 333 -5.24 1.81 39.80
N GLN A 334 -6.18 1.58 38.88
CA GLN A 334 -7.56 2.04 39.00
C GLN A 334 -8.28 1.30 40.12
N VAL A 335 -9.10 2.03 40.89
CA VAL A 335 -9.79 1.51 42.07
C VAL A 335 -11.28 1.32 41.78
N THR A 336 -11.80 0.11 42.02
CA THR A 336 -13.22 -0.21 41.91
C THR A 336 -13.74 -0.72 43.26
N GLU A 337 -14.81 -0.10 43.75
CA GLU A 337 -15.50 -0.50 44.98
C GLU A 337 -16.80 -1.25 44.63
N ASN A 338 -16.88 -2.54 44.99
CA ASN A 338 -18.07 -3.36 44.80
C ASN A 338 -18.60 -3.81 46.17
N PRO A 339 -19.59 -3.10 46.76
CA PRO A 339 -20.14 -3.43 48.08
C PRO A 339 -20.66 -4.88 48.15
N GLY A 340 -20.14 -5.65 49.11
CA GLY A 340 -20.47 -7.07 49.30
C GLY A 340 -19.57 -8.03 48.51
N VAL A 341 -18.72 -7.52 47.61
CA VAL A 341 -17.71 -8.29 46.87
C VAL A 341 -16.31 -7.91 47.36
N GLY A 342 -15.94 -6.63 47.25
CA GLY A 342 -14.61 -6.14 47.63
C GLY A 342 -14.21 -4.82 46.97
N ILE A 343 -13.12 -4.26 47.48
CA ILE A 343 -12.39 -3.14 46.87
C ILE A 343 -11.21 -3.72 46.09
N THR A 344 -11.10 -3.34 44.82
CA THR A 344 -10.10 -3.87 43.88
C THR A 344 -9.26 -2.74 43.32
N TRP A 345 -7.95 -2.94 43.25
CA TRP A 345 -7.02 -2.12 42.49
C TRP A 345 -6.53 -2.95 41.30
N SER A 346 -6.48 -2.37 40.10
CA SER A 346 -5.95 -3.06 38.91
C SER A 346 -5.30 -2.11 37.91
N THR A 347 -4.32 -2.63 37.15
CA THR A 347 -3.79 -2.03 35.92
C THR A 347 -4.32 -2.81 34.71
N ASP A 348 -3.99 -2.36 33.50
CA ASP A 348 -4.37 -3.01 32.25
C ASP A 348 -3.81 -4.44 32.16
N SER A 349 -4.46 -5.31 31.39
CA SER A 349 -4.00 -6.69 31.26
C SER A 349 -2.75 -6.79 30.39
N TYR A 350 -1.99 -7.88 30.57
CA TYR A 350 -0.79 -8.15 29.76
C TYR A 350 -1.07 -8.29 28.25
N ALA A 351 -2.33 -8.52 27.86
CA ALA A 351 -2.75 -8.57 26.47
C ALA A 351 -3.04 -7.18 25.88
N GLU A 352 -3.37 -6.20 26.72
CA GLU A 352 -3.63 -4.80 26.34
C GLU A 352 -2.32 -4.00 26.34
N ASP A 353 -1.54 -4.09 27.42
CA ASP A 353 -0.23 -3.44 27.55
C ASP A 353 0.76 -4.33 28.34
N PRO A 354 1.75 -4.95 27.69
CA PRO A 354 2.83 -5.70 28.35
C PRO A 354 3.72 -4.85 29.28
N ASP A 355 3.77 -3.55 29.06
CA ASP A 355 4.50 -2.56 29.84
C ASP A 355 3.62 -1.81 30.86
N ALA A 356 2.36 -2.22 31.06
CA ALA A 356 1.46 -1.71 32.08
C ALA A 356 2.08 -1.74 33.48
N ASN A 357 1.55 -0.99 34.44
CA ASN A 357 2.19 -0.76 35.75
C ASN A 357 2.11 -1.97 36.72
N ALA A 358 2.28 -3.20 36.24
CA ALA A 358 2.27 -4.43 37.03
C ALA A 358 3.38 -4.48 38.10
N LEU A 359 3.05 -5.12 39.23
CA LEU A 359 3.94 -5.34 40.38
C LEU A 359 5.03 -6.39 40.02
N ARG A 360 6.16 -5.89 39.52
CA ARG A 360 7.33 -6.67 39.07
C ARG A 360 8.31 -6.96 40.22
N TRP A 361 9.27 -7.85 39.98
CA TRP A 361 10.16 -8.35 41.03
C TRP A 361 11.03 -7.26 41.69
N SER A 362 11.29 -7.45 42.99
CA SER A 362 11.94 -6.48 43.89
C SER A 362 11.26 -5.09 43.95
N THR A 363 9.96 -5.02 43.64
CA THR A 363 9.12 -3.85 43.89
C THR A 363 7.98 -4.18 44.87
N MET A 364 7.45 -3.15 45.54
CA MET A 364 6.41 -3.26 46.56
C MET A 364 5.35 -2.19 46.37
N TYR A 365 4.08 -2.59 46.22
CA TYR A 365 2.96 -1.65 46.14
C TYR A 365 2.17 -1.64 47.44
N ASN A 366 1.62 -0.47 47.80
CA ASN A 366 0.74 -0.30 48.94
C ASN A 366 -0.71 -0.08 48.51
N PHE A 367 -1.62 -0.69 49.27
CA PHE A 367 -3.06 -0.55 49.11
C PHE A 367 -3.63 -0.20 50.48
N TYR A 368 -4.43 0.85 50.60
CA TYR A 368 -4.92 1.28 51.90
C TYR A 368 -6.29 1.94 51.81
N PHE A 369 -7.08 1.79 52.88
CA PHE A 369 -8.37 2.44 52.98
C PHE A 369 -8.88 2.60 54.42
N THR A 370 -9.79 3.54 54.62
CA THR A 370 -10.55 3.73 55.86
C THR A 370 -11.95 3.16 55.66
N CYS A 371 -12.41 2.27 56.54
CA CYS A 371 -13.75 1.69 56.48
C CYS A 371 -14.49 1.84 57.82
N ASN A 372 -15.82 1.93 57.78
CA ASN A 372 -16.69 1.97 58.96
C ASN A 372 -17.03 0.58 59.55
N ALA A 373 -16.35 -0.49 59.11
CA ALA A 373 -16.57 -1.86 59.54
C ALA A 373 -15.31 -2.48 60.21
N PRO A 374 -15.48 -3.24 61.31
CA PRO A 374 -14.37 -3.88 62.04
C PRO A 374 -13.69 -5.01 61.23
N PRO A 375 -12.43 -5.35 61.56
CA PRO A 375 -11.69 -6.42 60.88
C PRO A 375 -12.05 -7.82 61.39
N ASP A 376 -12.18 -8.78 60.47
CA ASP A 376 -12.24 -10.23 60.74
C ASP A 376 -11.38 -10.99 59.71
N PRO A 377 -10.89 -12.22 59.98
CA PRO A 377 -10.07 -12.97 59.03
C PRO A 377 -10.86 -13.32 57.76
N ASN A 378 -10.34 -12.90 56.61
CA ASN A 378 -10.92 -13.17 55.30
C ASN A 378 -9.81 -13.52 54.29
N THR A 379 -10.16 -13.67 53.02
CA THR A 379 -9.21 -14.03 51.95
C THR A 379 -9.16 -12.91 50.91
N ALA A 380 -7.95 -12.38 50.67
CA ALA A 380 -7.69 -11.47 49.55
C ALA A 380 -7.30 -12.25 48.29
N THR A 381 -7.46 -11.61 47.14
CA THR A 381 -7.08 -12.15 45.82
C THR A 381 -6.04 -11.25 45.16
N LEU A 382 -5.01 -11.85 44.57
CA LEU A 382 -3.98 -11.18 43.77
C LEU A 382 -4.06 -11.74 42.34
N GLY A 383 -4.39 -10.89 41.37
CA GLY A 383 -4.36 -11.23 39.94
C GLY A 383 -2.92 -11.25 39.44
N LEU A 384 -2.57 -12.26 38.66
CA LEU A 384 -1.25 -12.43 38.05
C LEU A 384 -1.24 -11.76 36.67
N PHE A 385 -0.18 -11.04 36.35
CA PHE A 385 -0.12 -10.21 35.14
C PHE A 385 0.13 -11.05 33.89
N LYS A 386 1.22 -11.82 33.85
CA LYS A 386 1.53 -12.70 32.71
C LYS A 386 0.68 -13.98 32.79
N PRO A 387 -0.19 -14.28 31.79
CA PRO A 387 -0.98 -15.50 31.77
C PRO A 387 -0.10 -16.70 31.43
N VAL A 388 -0.43 -17.88 31.99
CA VAL A 388 0.26 -19.13 31.67
C VAL A 388 -0.79 -20.23 31.46
N ALA A 389 -0.86 -20.77 30.24
CA ALA A 389 -1.87 -21.75 29.85
C ALA A 389 -1.90 -22.97 30.79
N GLY A 390 -3.06 -23.22 31.41
CA GLY A 390 -3.26 -24.33 32.35
C GLY A 390 -2.81 -24.07 33.79
N GLN A 391 -2.36 -22.85 34.11
CA GLN A 391 -2.17 -22.36 35.48
C GLN A 391 -3.28 -21.37 35.86
N PRO A 392 -3.51 -21.08 37.16
CA PRO A 392 -4.44 -20.02 37.55
C PRO A 392 -3.88 -18.63 37.20
N ASP A 393 -4.78 -17.70 36.93
CA ASP A 393 -4.49 -16.28 36.69
C ASP A 393 -4.65 -15.42 37.94
N SER A 394 -4.95 -16.03 39.09
CA SER A 394 -4.93 -15.38 40.39
C SER A 394 -4.55 -16.33 41.51
N VAL A 395 -4.08 -15.78 42.62
CA VAL A 395 -3.76 -16.50 43.87
C VAL A 395 -4.47 -15.85 45.05
N THR A 396 -4.81 -16.64 46.05
CA THR A 396 -5.60 -16.19 47.21
C THR A 396 -4.85 -16.44 48.51
N PHE A 397 -4.93 -15.49 49.45
CA PHE A 397 -4.21 -15.56 50.73
C PHE A 397 -4.97 -14.90 51.88
N PRO A 398 -4.76 -15.36 53.14
CA PRO A 398 -5.47 -14.82 54.30
C PRO A 398 -5.04 -13.39 54.64
N VAL A 399 -6.02 -12.55 54.96
CA VAL A 399 -5.86 -11.17 55.45
C VAL A 399 -6.86 -10.86 56.56
N MET A 400 -6.73 -9.70 57.21
CA MET A 400 -7.80 -9.12 58.03
C MET A 400 -8.57 -8.09 57.20
N ALA A 401 -9.84 -8.35 56.88
CA ALA A 401 -10.66 -7.51 56.02
C ALA A 401 -11.93 -7.01 56.75
N PRO A 402 -12.63 -5.97 56.25
CA PRO A 402 -13.86 -5.48 56.86
C PRO A 402 -14.96 -6.55 57.01
N SER A 403 -15.74 -6.44 58.09
CA SER A 403 -16.73 -7.43 58.53
C SER A 403 -17.87 -6.80 59.34
N GLY A 404 -18.99 -7.52 59.52
CA GLY A 404 -20.03 -7.13 60.46
C GLY A 404 -21.40 -7.74 60.15
N ASP A 405 -22.33 -7.67 61.11
CA ASP A 405 -23.74 -8.01 60.92
C ASP A 405 -24.43 -6.95 60.04
N PHE A 406 -24.31 -7.12 58.73
CA PHE A 406 -25.02 -6.33 57.72
C PHE A 406 -26.03 -7.20 56.98
N LEU A 407 -27.07 -6.58 56.41
CA LEU A 407 -27.95 -7.27 55.48
C LEU A 407 -27.13 -7.83 54.33
N ALA A 408 -27.20 -9.15 54.09
CA ALA A 408 -26.60 -9.73 52.90
C ALA A 408 -27.26 -9.13 51.66
N GLY A 409 -26.43 -8.65 50.71
CA GLY A 409 -26.87 -8.26 49.37
C GLY A 409 -27.51 -9.42 48.62
N VAL A 410 -28.09 -9.13 47.46
CA VAL A 410 -28.49 -10.19 46.54
C VAL A 410 -27.23 -10.90 46.02
N SER A 411 -27.26 -12.22 45.87
CA SER A 411 -26.19 -12.98 45.21
C SER A 411 -26.61 -13.40 43.80
N ASP A 412 -25.64 -13.79 42.99
CA ASP A 412 -25.87 -14.37 41.67
C ASP A 412 -26.70 -13.46 40.74
N LEU A 413 -26.57 -12.14 40.89
CA LEU A 413 -27.26 -11.17 40.04
C LEU A 413 -26.77 -11.31 38.60
N SER A 414 -27.67 -11.75 37.73
CA SER A 414 -27.50 -11.77 36.29
C SER A 414 -28.48 -10.80 35.64
N CYS A 415 -28.05 -10.25 34.52
CA CYS A 415 -28.82 -9.38 33.64
C CYS A 415 -28.53 -9.85 32.21
N ALA A 416 -29.57 -10.12 31.44
CA ALA A 416 -29.44 -10.67 30.09
C ALA A 416 -30.50 -10.06 29.17
N GLN A 417 -30.08 -9.70 27.96
CA GLN A 417 -31.00 -9.27 26.92
C GLN A 417 -31.84 -10.45 26.41
N VAL A 418 -33.15 -10.27 26.31
CA VAL A 418 -34.12 -11.22 25.75
C VAL A 418 -35.02 -10.46 24.78
N GLY A 419 -34.65 -10.47 23.50
CA GLY A 419 -35.23 -9.55 22.51
C GLY A 419 -34.94 -8.10 22.89
N GLU A 420 -35.98 -7.29 23.02
CA GLU A 420 -35.88 -5.84 23.30
C GLU A 420 -35.96 -5.51 24.79
N GLN A 421 -35.85 -6.52 25.66
CA GLN A 421 -35.99 -6.41 27.12
C GLN A 421 -34.72 -6.91 27.80
N VAL A 422 -34.46 -6.44 29.02
CA VAL A 422 -33.40 -7.01 29.88
C VAL A 422 -34.07 -7.70 31.08
N ASP A 423 -33.87 -9.01 31.17
CA ASP A 423 -34.28 -9.81 32.31
C ASP A 423 -33.17 -9.80 33.37
N LEU A 424 -33.49 -9.37 34.59
CA LEU A 424 -32.66 -9.48 35.78
C LEU A 424 -33.13 -10.67 36.61
N GLY A 425 -32.19 -11.48 37.09
CA GLY A 425 -32.44 -12.58 38.03
C GLY A 425 -31.38 -12.63 39.12
N TRP A 426 -31.77 -12.95 40.36
CA TRP A 426 -30.85 -13.00 41.51
C TRP A 426 -31.37 -13.90 42.63
N THR A 427 -30.50 -14.23 43.58
CA THR A 427 -30.86 -14.88 44.85
C THR A 427 -30.90 -13.83 45.97
N ASN A 428 -31.96 -13.79 46.78
CA ASN A 428 -31.98 -12.91 47.96
C ASN A 428 -31.09 -13.49 49.06
N GLY A 429 -30.12 -12.69 49.54
CA GLY A 429 -29.26 -13.07 50.66
C GLY A 429 -29.99 -13.02 52.02
N GLU A 430 -31.01 -12.18 52.15
CA GLU A 430 -31.81 -12.02 53.37
C GLU A 430 -33.29 -11.71 53.08
N VAL A 431 -34.12 -11.62 54.13
CA VAL A 431 -35.53 -11.21 54.00
C VAL A 431 -35.66 -9.67 53.93
N TYR A 432 -35.81 -9.11 52.73
CA TYR A 432 -35.99 -7.66 52.56
C TYR A 432 -37.46 -7.24 52.74
N ASP A 433 -37.70 -5.98 53.11
CA ASP A 433 -39.01 -5.32 53.04
C ASP A 433 -39.30 -4.85 51.59
N ALA A 434 -38.29 -4.29 50.93
CA ALA A 434 -38.32 -3.82 49.55
C ALA A 434 -36.99 -4.07 48.84
N ILE A 435 -37.01 -4.07 47.50
CA ILE A 435 -35.82 -4.05 46.65
C ILE A 435 -35.93 -2.82 45.74
N GLU A 436 -34.87 -2.02 45.67
CA GLU A 436 -34.71 -0.90 44.75
C GLU A 436 -33.88 -1.35 43.55
N ILE A 437 -34.30 -0.96 42.34
CA ILE A 437 -33.56 -1.22 41.10
C ILE A 437 -33.24 0.11 40.45
N THR A 438 -31.96 0.30 40.11
CA THR A 438 -31.50 1.45 39.31
C THR A 438 -30.93 0.97 37.98
N ARG A 439 -31.03 1.83 36.96
CA ARG A 439 -30.35 1.72 35.68
C ARG A 439 -29.55 3.01 35.49
N ASP A 440 -28.23 2.87 35.29
CA ASP A 440 -27.30 3.99 35.12
C ASP A 440 -27.38 5.01 36.28
N GLY A 441 -27.47 4.49 37.50
CA GLY A 441 -27.64 5.26 38.75
C GLY A 441 -29.04 5.88 38.97
N SER A 442 -29.93 5.83 37.99
CA SER A 442 -31.30 6.34 38.10
C SER A 442 -32.28 5.25 38.53
N MET A 443 -33.10 5.50 39.56
CA MET A 443 -34.07 4.51 40.04
C MET A 443 -35.17 4.26 39.00
N VAL A 444 -35.28 3.02 38.52
CA VAL A 444 -36.27 2.57 37.54
C VAL A 444 -37.44 1.80 38.17
N ALA A 445 -37.20 1.12 39.31
CA ALA A 445 -38.26 0.39 40.02
C ALA A 445 -38.01 0.29 41.53
N THR A 446 -39.11 0.13 42.28
CA THR A 446 -39.10 -0.37 43.65
C THR A 446 -40.09 -1.54 43.73
N ILE A 447 -39.61 -2.72 44.09
CA ILE A 447 -40.38 -3.97 44.09
C ILE A 447 -40.41 -4.62 45.48
N ALA A 448 -41.26 -5.64 45.64
CA ALA A 448 -41.40 -6.34 46.91
C ALA A 448 -40.09 -7.03 47.33
N GLY A 449 -39.74 -6.98 48.62
CA GLY A 449 -38.49 -7.58 49.12
C GLY A 449 -38.36 -9.10 49.00
N SER A 450 -39.43 -9.80 48.59
CA SER A 450 -39.42 -11.22 48.26
C SER A 450 -39.17 -11.53 46.78
N SER A 451 -38.98 -10.51 45.93
CA SER A 451 -38.71 -10.70 44.50
C SER A 451 -37.29 -11.24 44.27
N THR A 452 -37.14 -12.06 43.23
CA THR A 452 -35.87 -12.68 42.78
C THR A 452 -35.61 -12.46 41.28
N SER A 453 -36.45 -11.67 40.63
CA SER A 453 -36.31 -11.27 39.23
C SER A 453 -37.11 -9.99 38.94
N TRP A 454 -36.72 -9.28 37.89
CA TRP A 454 -37.43 -8.14 37.32
C TRP A 454 -37.04 -7.96 35.85
N THR A 455 -37.94 -7.42 35.04
CA THR A 455 -37.72 -7.23 33.60
C THR A 455 -37.81 -5.75 33.27
N ASP A 456 -36.76 -5.21 32.64
CA ASP A 456 -36.79 -3.90 32.00
C ASP A 456 -37.41 -4.06 30.61
N THR A 457 -38.59 -3.47 30.41
CA THR A 457 -39.33 -3.59 29.15
C THR A 457 -38.94 -2.58 28.09
N SER A 458 -38.08 -1.61 28.44
CA SER A 458 -37.61 -0.56 27.52
C SER A 458 -36.22 -0.03 27.94
N PRO A 459 -35.18 -0.87 27.87
CA PRO A 459 -33.79 -0.42 27.80
C PRO A 459 -33.54 0.36 26.50
N ALA A 460 -32.56 1.26 26.50
CA ALA A 460 -32.02 1.78 25.25
C ALA A 460 -30.97 0.78 24.71
N PRO A 461 -30.56 0.89 23.44
CA PRO A 461 -29.31 0.29 22.99
C PRO A 461 -28.12 0.90 23.74
N GLY A 462 -27.05 0.12 23.91
CA GLY A 462 -25.81 0.52 24.59
C GLY A 462 -25.54 -0.24 25.89
N THR A 463 -24.45 0.11 26.56
CA THR A 463 -24.05 -0.55 27.82
C THR A 463 -24.76 0.07 29.01
N HIS A 464 -25.60 -0.72 29.67
CA HIS A 464 -26.36 -0.33 30.85
C HIS A 464 -25.82 -0.97 32.12
N THR A 465 -25.74 -0.17 33.19
CA THR A 465 -25.36 -0.60 34.54
C THR A 465 -26.63 -0.73 35.38
N TYR A 466 -27.09 -1.95 35.62
CA TYR A 466 -28.19 -2.22 36.54
C TYR A 466 -27.65 -2.40 37.96
N THR A 467 -28.36 -1.86 38.96
CA THR A 467 -28.08 -2.17 40.37
C THR A 467 -29.33 -2.65 41.09
N VAL A 468 -29.16 -3.62 41.98
CA VAL A 468 -30.23 -4.20 42.82
C VAL A 468 -29.82 -4.06 44.29
N ASN A 469 -30.64 -3.37 45.08
CA ASN A 469 -30.37 -3.08 46.50
C ASN A 469 -31.57 -3.49 47.37
N GLY A 470 -31.41 -4.50 48.22
CA GLY A 470 -32.42 -4.90 49.19
C GLY A 470 -32.43 -3.95 50.38
N THR A 471 -33.60 -3.71 50.99
CA THR A 471 -33.71 -2.89 52.22
C THR A 471 -34.60 -3.59 53.24
N GLN A 472 -34.17 -3.65 54.51
CA GLN A 472 -34.95 -4.13 55.65
C GLN A 472 -34.88 -3.11 56.80
N ALA A 473 -36.01 -2.76 57.39
CA ALA A 473 -36.14 -1.77 58.46
C ALA A 473 -35.50 -0.39 58.17
N GLY A 474 -35.34 -0.03 56.90
CA GLY A 474 -34.66 1.19 56.45
C GLY A 474 -33.13 1.09 56.37
N VAL A 475 -32.56 -0.11 56.53
CA VAL A 475 -31.14 -0.40 56.31
C VAL A 475 -30.97 -1.09 54.95
N PRO A 476 -30.21 -0.52 54.00
CA PRO A 476 -29.91 -1.15 52.73
C PRO A 476 -28.89 -2.30 52.89
N SER A 477 -28.94 -3.28 52.00
CA SER A 477 -27.98 -4.39 51.91
C SER A 477 -26.66 -4.01 51.24
N GLY A 478 -26.67 -2.89 50.51
CA GLY A 478 -25.65 -2.52 49.54
C GLY A 478 -26.13 -2.84 48.13
N PRO A 479 -25.89 -1.96 47.14
CA PRO A 479 -26.25 -2.19 45.75
C PRO A 479 -25.31 -3.24 45.13
N VAL A 480 -25.90 -4.23 44.47
CA VAL A 480 -25.18 -5.24 43.69
C VAL A 480 -25.37 -4.92 42.23
N ILE A 481 -24.28 -4.94 41.46
CA ILE A 481 -24.24 -4.42 40.08
C ILE A 481 -24.27 -5.56 39.07
N CYS A 482 -24.94 -5.37 37.95
CA CYS A 482 -24.80 -6.17 36.74
C CYS A 482 -24.77 -5.27 35.50
N ASN A 483 -23.79 -5.53 34.62
CA ASN A 483 -23.59 -4.79 33.38
C ASN A 483 -24.09 -5.63 32.21
N VAL A 484 -24.83 -5.02 31.30
CA VAL A 484 -25.28 -5.64 30.04
C VAL A 484 -25.13 -4.64 28.90
N SER A 485 -24.58 -5.10 27.78
CA SER A 485 -24.62 -4.36 26.52
C SER A 485 -25.88 -4.79 25.77
N VAL A 486 -26.82 -3.86 25.65
CA VAL A 486 -28.09 -4.07 24.95
C VAL A 486 -27.89 -3.72 23.49
N THR A 487 -28.01 -4.72 22.63
CA THR A 487 -28.01 -4.54 21.17
C THR A 487 -29.33 -3.94 20.71
N ALA A 488 -29.28 -3.14 19.64
CA ALA A 488 -30.49 -2.65 18.98
C ALA A 488 -31.37 -3.80 18.49
N ALA A 489 -32.69 -3.58 18.47
CA ALA A 489 -33.70 -4.57 18.06
C ALA A 489 -33.55 -5.02 16.59
N LEU A 490 -32.98 -4.15 15.77
CA LEU A 490 -32.69 -4.35 14.36
C LEU A 490 -31.19 -4.11 14.13
N ASN A 491 -30.57 -4.92 13.28
CA ASN A 491 -29.28 -4.63 12.68
C ASN A 491 -29.52 -4.21 11.23
N ILE A 492 -29.24 -2.94 10.92
CA ILE A 492 -29.30 -2.39 9.55
C ILE A 492 -27.87 -2.39 9.01
N ALA A 493 -27.67 -2.82 7.77
CA ALA A 493 -26.36 -2.78 7.10
C ALA A 493 -26.50 -2.70 5.58
N VAL A 494 -25.59 -1.96 4.93
CA VAL A 494 -25.43 -1.90 3.47
C VAL A 494 -24.31 -2.87 3.07
N PRO A 495 -24.59 -4.06 2.48
CA PRO A 495 -23.58 -5.10 2.29
C PRO A 495 -22.46 -4.74 1.29
N GLY A 496 -22.67 -3.73 0.44
CA GLY A 496 -21.66 -3.19 -0.47
C GLY A 496 -20.64 -2.26 0.19
N GLY A 497 -20.82 -1.91 1.46
CA GLY A 497 -20.16 -0.77 2.09
C GLY A 497 -21.01 0.51 1.95
N ASP A 498 -20.60 1.58 2.62
CA ASP A 498 -21.30 2.86 2.58
C ASP A 498 -20.91 3.62 1.30
N PRO A 499 -21.83 3.88 0.36
CA PRO A 499 -21.53 4.68 -0.82
C PRO A 499 -21.20 6.13 -0.45
N THR A 500 -20.17 6.68 -1.11
CA THR A 500 -19.67 8.04 -0.90
C THR A 500 -19.85 8.96 -2.12
N ILE A 501 -20.01 8.38 -3.32
CA ILE A 501 -20.28 9.09 -4.57
C ILE A 501 -21.62 8.57 -5.11
N PHE A 502 -22.44 9.49 -5.60
CA PHE A 502 -23.81 9.23 -6.06
C PHE A 502 -24.08 9.97 -7.37
N ASN A 503 -24.74 9.29 -8.30
CA ASN A 503 -25.15 9.86 -9.57
C ASN A 503 -26.05 11.10 -9.34
N PRO A 504 -25.71 12.28 -9.89
CA PRO A 504 -26.51 13.50 -9.73
C PRO A 504 -27.95 13.40 -10.24
N LEU A 505 -28.18 12.52 -11.22
CA LEU A 505 -29.51 12.24 -11.79
C LEU A 505 -30.36 11.35 -10.88
N GLY A 506 -29.77 10.82 -9.80
CA GLY A 506 -30.39 9.88 -8.88
C GLY A 506 -30.54 8.48 -9.50
N GLY A 507 -31.41 7.68 -8.91
CA GLY A 507 -31.71 6.32 -9.40
C GLY A 507 -30.70 5.24 -8.95
N ASP A 508 -29.52 5.63 -8.47
CA ASP A 508 -28.56 4.71 -7.84
C ASP A 508 -29.23 3.87 -6.76
N SER A 509 -29.08 2.55 -6.88
CA SER A 509 -29.70 1.58 -5.98
C SER A 509 -28.67 0.74 -5.23
N PHE A 510 -28.90 0.57 -3.93
CA PHE A 510 -28.01 -0.16 -3.04
C PHE A 510 -28.79 -1.18 -2.20
N ASP A 511 -28.24 -2.39 -2.09
CA ASP A 511 -28.77 -3.43 -1.21
C ASP A 511 -28.71 -2.97 0.25
N VAL A 512 -29.82 -3.13 0.97
CA VAL A 512 -29.94 -2.89 2.41
C VAL A 512 -30.41 -4.17 3.08
N THR A 513 -29.79 -4.55 4.19
CA THR A 513 -30.27 -5.65 5.02
C THR A 513 -30.75 -5.14 6.36
N ILE A 514 -31.98 -5.50 6.75
CA ILE A 514 -32.57 -5.17 8.05
C ILE A 514 -32.87 -6.48 8.77
N THR A 515 -31.93 -6.91 9.62
CA THR A 515 -31.98 -8.18 10.34
C THR A 515 -32.48 -7.95 11.77
N PRO A 516 -33.71 -8.36 12.14
CA PRO A 516 -34.15 -8.28 13.53
C PRO A 516 -33.39 -9.29 14.41
N ILE A 517 -33.07 -8.89 15.65
CA ILE A 517 -32.48 -9.80 16.63
C ILE A 517 -33.50 -10.88 17.06
N ALA A 518 -33.01 -11.96 17.68
CA ALA A 518 -33.86 -13.05 18.13
C ALA A 518 -34.89 -12.58 19.18
N GLY A 519 -36.16 -12.51 18.78
CA GLY A 519 -37.27 -12.01 19.59
C GLY A 519 -37.90 -10.70 19.10
N SER A 520 -37.26 -10.02 18.14
CA SER A 520 -37.73 -8.79 17.50
C SER A 520 -38.32 -9.04 16.11
N SER A 521 -38.98 -8.01 15.57
CA SER A 521 -39.37 -7.95 14.15
C SER A 521 -39.47 -6.48 13.70
N VAL A 522 -39.26 -6.23 12.40
CA VAL A 522 -39.41 -4.89 11.80
C VAL A 522 -40.89 -4.47 11.76
N GLN A 523 -41.17 -3.20 12.05
CA GLN A 523 -42.49 -2.59 11.86
C GLN A 523 -42.63 -2.10 10.42
N ALA A 524 -43.26 -2.91 9.57
CA ALA A 524 -43.44 -2.61 8.15
C ALA A 524 -44.05 -1.22 7.89
N GLY A 525 -43.44 -0.48 6.95
CA GLY A 525 -43.77 0.92 6.64
C GLY A 525 -43.03 1.95 7.49
N THR A 526 -41.92 1.56 8.13
CA THR A 526 -41.00 2.48 8.85
C THR A 526 -39.58 2.45 8.31
N GLU A 527 -39.30 1.57 7.35
CA GLU A 527 -38.02 1.41 6.68
C GLU A 527 -37.83 2.54 5.66
N LEU A 528 -37.05 3.55 6.02
CA LEU A 528 -36.85 4.79 5.26
C LEU A 528 -35.36 5.05 5.02
N LEU A 529 -35.01 5.45 3.79
CA LEU A 529 -33.81 6.26 3.51
C LEU A 529 -34.14 7.72 3.84
N MET A 530 -33.20 8.41 4.46
CA MET A 530 -33.25 9.81 4.84
C MET A 530 -32.07 10.52 4.17
N VAL A 531 -32.31 11.65 3.52
CA VAL A 531 -31.28 12.44 2.81
C VAL A 531 -31.43 13.90 3.20
N ASP A 532 -30.35 14.56 3.61
CA ASP A 532 -30.32 15.99 3.97
C ASP A 532 -29.24 16.72 3.16
N THR A 533 -29.69 17.60 2.27
CA THR A 533 -28.86 18.46 1.41
C THR A 533 -28.58 19.84 2.05
N GLY A 534 -28.82 19.98 3.36
CA GLY A 534 -28.74 21.26 4.08
C GLY A 534 -29.92 22.21 3.80
N THR A 535 -30.75 21.93 2.79
CA THR A 535 -31.99 22.65 2.50
C THR A 535 -33.21 22.05 3.20
N GLY A 536 -33.10 20.80 3.67
CA GLY A 536 -34.13 20.05 4.37
C GLY A 536 -33.95 18.54 4.19
N ILE A 537 -34.60 17.77 5.07
CA ILE A 537 -34.55 16.31 5.06
C ILE A 537 -35.67 15.75 4.18
N GLU A 538 -35.31 14.95 3.18
CA GLU A 538 -36.22 14.11 2.40
C GLU A 538 -36.27 12.67 2.99
N SER A 539 -37.45 12.03 2.91
CA SER A 539 -37.67 10.67 3.44
C SER A 539 -38.26 9.75 2.37
N ILE A 540 -37.51 8.72 1.99
CA ILE A 540 -37.80 7.81 0.86
C ILE A 540 -38.03 6.41 1.42
N ALA A 541 -39.11 5.74 1.01
CA ALA A 541 -39.40 4.39 1.51
C ALA A 541 -38.51 3.34 0.83
N LEU A 542 -37.93 2.43 1.62
CA LEU A 542 -37.13 1.32 1.08
C LEU A 542 -38.01 0.30 0.33
N THR A 543 -37.49 -0.22 -0.78
CA THR A 543 -38.15 -1.27 -1.57
C THR A 543 -37.88 -2.63 -0.94
N PHE A 544 -38.91 -3.33 -0.45
CA PHE A 544 -38.74 -4.66 0.17
C PHE A 544 -38.56 -5.76 -0.88
N LEU A 545 -37.36 -6.35 -0.95
CA LEU A 545 -37.00 -7.43 -1.89
C LEU A 545 -37.35 -8.82 -1.34
N GLY A 546 -37.34 -9.00 -0.01
CA GLY A 546 -37.81 -10.22 0.65
C GLY A 546 -36.88 -10.73 1.75
N GLY A 547 -37.47 -11.41 2.74
CA GLY A 547 -36.72 -11.93 3.89
C GLY A 547 -36.25 -10.81 4.81
N VAL A 548 -34.96 -10.48 4.76
CA VAL A 548 -34.34 -9.33 5.43
C VAL A 548 -33.81 -8.29 4.43
N ASN A 549 -34.02 -8.51 3.13
CA ASN A 549 -33.43 -7.70 2.06
C ASN A 549 -34.39 -6.60 1.62
N TYR A 550 -33.83 -5.42 1.49
CA TYR A 550 -34.44 -4.18 1.03
C TYR A 550 -33.48 -3.53 0.03
N GLU A 551 -33.98 -2.54 -0.71
CA GLU A 551 -33.21 -1.74 -1.66
C GLU A 551 -33.50 -0.26 -1.35
N MET A 552 -32.45 0.54 -1.22
CA MET A 552 -32.55 2.00 -1.17
C MET A 552 -32.24 2.57 -2.55
N THR A 553 -32.96 3.61 -2.95
CA THR A 553 -32.75 4.32 -4.22
C THR A 553 -32.57 5.79 -3.93
N PHE A 554 -31.47 6.38 -4.42
CA PHE A 554 -31.18 7.79 -4.17
C PHE A 554 -32.02 8.73 -5.05
N PRO A 555 -32.46 9.87 -4.51
CA PRO A 555 -33.10 10.92 -5.31
C PRO A 555 -32.04 11.66 -6.15
N PRO A 556 -32.45 12.42 -7.18
CA PRO A 556 -31.55 13.35 -7.84
C PRO A 556 -31.06 14.43 -6.87
N VAL A 557 -29.77 14.72 -6.90
CA VAL A 557 -29.10 15.73 -6.06
C VAL A 557 -28.17 16.54 -6.95
N SER A 558 -28.14 17.87 -6.83
CA SER A 558 -27.27 18.73 -7.65
C SER A 558 -25.83 18.22 -7.65
N CYS A 559 -25.19 18.09 -8.82
CA CYS A 559 -23.77 17.72 -8.88
C CYS A 559 -22.90 18.76 -8.17
N ASP A 560 -21.73 18.33 -7.69
CA ASP A 560 -20.85 19.10 -6.83
C ASP A 560 -21.54 19.61 -5.55
N SER A 561 -22.43 18.78 -4.98
CA SER A 561 -22.97 19.04 -3.65
C SER A 561 -22.75 17.88 -2.70
N GLU A 562 -22.17 18.20 -1.55
CA GLU A 562 -22.15 17.35 -0.38
C GLU A 562 -23.54 17.32 0.27
N PHE A 563 -23.96 16.13 0.68
CA PHE A 563 -25.14 15.89 1.47
C PHE A 563 -24.82 14.82 2.53
N VAL A 564 -25.78 14.58 3.43
CA VAL A 564 -25.68 13.44 4.36
C VAL A 564 -26.90 12.54 4.26
N TRP A 565 -26.71 11.24 4.44
CA TRP A 565 -27.76 10.24 4.34
C TRP A 565 -27.71 9.24 5.50
N TRP A 566 -28.87 8.69 5.84
CA TRP A 566 -28.99 7.60 6.82
C TRP A 566 -30.24 6.77 6.55
N ILE A 567 -30.27 5.55 7.08
CA ILE A 567 -31.45 4.68 7.03
C ILE A 567 -32.08 4.65 8.41
N GLU A 568 -33.41 4.67 8.49
CA GLU A 568 -34.17 4.44 9.71
C GLU A 568 -35.14 3.26 9.57
N ALA A 569 -35.33 2.51 10.65
CA ALA A 569 -36.40 1.51 10.77
C ALA A 569 -36.85 1.36 12.23
N GLN A 570 -38.14 1.08 12.46
CA GLN A 570 -38.65 0.80 13.79
C GLN A 570 -38.84 -0.70 14.02
N SER A 571 -38.54 -1.16 15.24
CA SER A 571 -38.99 -2.46 15.71
C SER A 571 -40.51 -2.46 15.95
N SER A 572 -41.09 -3.65 15.96
CA SER A 572 -42.50 -3.89 16.32
C SER A 572 -42.88 -3.52 17.76
N SER A 573 -41.90 -3.21 18.63
CA SER A 573 -42.15 -2.64 19.96
C SER A 573 -42.11 -1.10 19.99
N GLY A 574 -41.58 -0.49 18.92
CA GLY A 574 -41.45 0.96 18.77
C GLY A 574 -40.04 1.52 19.00
N GLN A 575 -39.00 0.66 19.05
CA GLN A 575 -37.61 1.14 19.09
C GLN A 575 -37.19 1.58 17.68
N LEU A 576 -36.86 2.87 17.52
CA LEU A 576 -36.23 3.39 16.30
C LEU A 576 -34.75 3.00 16.28
N VAL A 577 -34.28 2.53 15.13
CA VAL A 577 -32.88 2.19 14.84
C VAL A 577 -32.45 2.94 13.58
N SER A 578 -31.26 3.52 13.61
CA SER A 578 -30.69 4.29 12.49
C SER A 578 -29.35 3.70 12.05
N TYR A 579 -28.98 3.91 10.79
CA TYR A 579 -27.70 3.50 10.21
C TYR A 579 -27.12 4.60 9.31
N PRO A 580 -25.82 4.95 9.42
CA PRO A 580 -24.86 4.42 10.39
C PRO A 580 -25.19 4.78 11.86
N GLU A 581 -24.70 4.00 12.81
CA GLU A 581 -24.93 4.24 14.26
C GLU A 581 -24.23 5.52 14.75
N ALA A 582 -23.11 5.91 14.11
CA ALA A 582 -22.35 7.11 14.44
C ALA A 582 -23.05 8.43 14.05
N GLY A 583 -24.10 8.36 13.22
CA GLY A 583 -24.78 9.49 12.62
C GLY A 583 -24.87 9.36 11.10
N PRO A 584 -25.41 10.38 10.40
CA PRO A 584 -25.50 10.40 8.94
C PRO A 584 -24.14 10.19 8.26
N ALA A 585 -24.12 9.33 7.24
CA ALA A 585 -22.99 9.15 6.34
C ALA A 585 -22.89 10.34 5.37
N PRO A 586 -21.67 10.78 4.98
CA PRO A 586 -21.50 11.74 3.91
C PRO A 586 -21.83 11.12 2.54
N GLY A 587 -22.23 11.95 1.61
CA GLY A 587 -22.33 11.62 0.20
C GLY A 587 -22.01 12.83 -0.67
N LEU A 588 -21.26 12.62 -1.75
CA LEU A 588 -21.00 13.60 -2.79
C LEU A 588 -21.84 13.24 -4.02
N SER A 589 -22.55 14.22 -4.58
CA SER A 589 -23.22 14.06 -5.86
C SER A 589 -22.25 14.34 -7.01
N ALA A 590 -21.85 13.29 -7.74
CA ALA A 590 -20.91 13.36 -8.87
C ALA A 590 -20.96 12.09 -9.73
N PHE A 591 -20.58 12.18 -11.01
CA PHE A 591 -20.38 11.00 -11.85
C PHE A 591 -19.08 10.26 -11.50
N GLY A 592 -18.10 10.99 -10.98
CA GLY A 592 -16.83 10.46 -10.50
C GLY A 592 -16.04 11.52 -9.73
N VAL A 593 -14.93 11.09 -9.13
CA VAL A 593 -13.89 12.01 -8.62
C VAL A 593 -12.55 11.52 -9.13
N ASN A 594 -11.84 12.36 -9.87
CA ASN A 594 -10.47 12.12 -10.27
C ASN A 594 -9.54 12.70 -9.18
N THR A 595 -8.42 12.02 -8.92
CA THR A 595 -7.41 12.49 -7.96
C THR A 595 -6.02 12.20 -8.50
N GLU A 596 -5.16 13.22 -8.51
CA GLU A 596 -3.71 13.07 -8.64
C GLU A 596 -3.04 13.64 -7.38
N ASP A 597 -2.30 12.81 -6.65
CA ASP A 597 -1.66 13.17 -5.38
C ASP A 597 -0.16 12.84 -5.33
N THR A 598 0.55 13.55 -4.46
CA THR A 598 1.96 13.28 -4.14
C THR A 598 2.27 13.63 -2.68
N ASP A 599 2.47 12.57 -1.88
CA ASP A 599 3.14 12.54 -0.57
C ASP A 599 4.65 12.90 -0.61
N PHE A 600 5.15 13.22 -1.81
CA PHE A 600 6.55 13.43 -2.13
C PHE A 600 7.51 12.30 -1.73
N GLU A 601 7.06 11.09 -1.38
CA GLU A 601 7.94 9.92 -1.15
C GLU A 601 8.67 9.48 -2.42
N GLN A 602 8.19 9.94 -3.57
CA GLN A 602 8.87 9.84 -4.87
C GLN A 602 9.12 11.22 -5.48
N SER A 603 10.03 11.30 -6.47
CA SER A 603 10.35 12.56 -7.15
C SER A 603 9.27 12.91 -8.19
N ALA A 604 8.19 13.58 -7.76
CA ALA A 604 6.99 13.89 -8.54
C ALA A 604 7.17 14.94 -9.69
N GLY A 605 8.37 15.08 -10.26
CA GLY A 605 8.62 16.01 -11.38
C GLY A 605 8.79 17.49 -11.01
N TRP A 606 8.72 17.84 -9.72
CA TRP A 606 8.88 19.20 -9.20
C TRP A 606 10.30 19.75 -9.41
N THR A 607 10.43 21.06 -9.63
CA THR A 607 11.71 21.70 -9.99
C THR A 607 11.98 23.02 -9.28
N VAL A 608 13.25 23.27 -8.94
CA VAL A 608 13.70 24.55 -8.38
C VAL A 608 14.22 25.42 -9.51
N ALA A 609 13.60 26.59 -9.73
CA ALA A 609 13.90 27.44 -10.88
C ALA A 609 13.83 28.95 -10.56
N SER A 610 14.14 29.79 -11.54
CA SER A 610 14.11 31.25 -11.38
C SER A 610 12.67 31.78 -11.32
N PRO A 611 12.29 32.68 -10.38
CA PRO A 611 13.18 33.53 -9.58
C PRO A 611 13.77 32.82 -8.36
N ASN A 612 15.09 32.68 -8.36
CA ASN A 612 15.83 32.10 -7.23
C ASN A 612 17.19 32.81 -7.12
N ASN A 613 17.34 33.64 -6.11
CA ASN A 613 18.51 34.48 -5.87
C ASN A 613 18.94 34.54 -4.39
N ALA A 614 18.32 33.74 -3.52
CA ALA A 614 18.79 33.52 -2.15
C ALA A 614 20.19 32.90 -2.11
N ASN A 615 21.00 33.26 -1.11
CA ASN A 615 22.38 32.82 -0.98
C ASN A 615 22.50 31.44 -0.30
N THR A 616 21.53 31.12 0.57
CA THR A 616 21.31 29.84 1.26
C THR A 616 19.80 29.56 1.29
N GLY A 617 19.35 28.49 1.96
CA GLY A 617 17.93 28.16 2.09
C GLY A 617 17.21 27.77 0.79
N ASN A 618 17.94 27.24 -0.18
CA ASN A 618 17.33 26.77 -1.44
C ASN A 618 16.50 25.50 -1.20
N TRP A 619 15.33 25.43 -1.84
CA TRP A 619 14.47 24.25 -1.81
C TRP A 619 15.20 22.92 -2.08
N VAL A 620 14.97 21.94 -1.22
CA VAL A 620 15.45 20.55 -1.31
C VAL A 620 14.33 19.59 -0.94
N ARG A 621 14.41 18.33 -1.38
CA ARG A 621 13.47 17.26 -1.04
C ARG A 621 14.15 16.21 -0.17
N GLY A 622 13.54 15.80 0.93
CA GLY A 622 14.04 14.75 1.82
C GLY A 622 13.50 14.85 3.25
N ASP A 623 14.18 14.19 4.17
CA ASP A 623 13.91 14.18 5.62
C ASP A 623 14.43 15.48 6.28
N PRO A 624 13.53 16.35 6.80
CA PRO A 624 13.89 17.64 7.37
C PRO A 624 14.37 17.51 8.82
N LEU A 625 15.62 17.90 9.11
CA LEU A 625 16.12 17.86 10.49
C LEU A 625 15.60 19.04 11.32
N GLY A 626 14.72 18.73 12.27
CA GLY A 626 14.01 19.69 13.12
C GLY A 626 14.86 20.79 13.76
N THR A 627 14.40 22.03 13.60
CA THR A 627 14.95 23.20 14.31
C THR A 627 13.84 23.95 15.06
N ALA A 628 14.09 25.20 15.48
CA ALA A 628 13.03 26.05 16.02
C ALA A 628 12.20 26.74 14.92
N ALA A 629 12.56 26.55 13.65
CA ALA A 629 11.91 27.15 12.48
C ALA A 629 11.57 26.11 11.40
N GLN A 630 12.43 25.11 11.19
CA GLN A 630 12.26 24.00 10.23
C GLN A 630 11.47 22.83 10.87
N PRO A 631 10.57 22.13 10.14
CA PRO A 631 9.93 20.90 10.62
C PRO A 631 10.93 19.80 10.95
N GLU A 632 10.52 18.82 11.78
CA GLU A 632 11.35 17.67 12.20
C GLU A 632 11.05 16.35 11.48
N ASP A 633 9.99 16.34 10.68
CA ASP A 633 9.55 15.24 9.82
C ASP A 633 8.64 15.83 8.72
N ASP A 634 8.13 15.01 7.82
CA ASP A 634 7.08 15.40 6.87
C ASP A 634 5.69 15.54 7.54
N ASN A 635 4.61 15.68 6.75
CA ASN A 635 3.22 15.67 7.25
C ASN A 635 2.60 14.27 7.10
N THR A 636 2.99 13.55 6.06
CA THR A 636 2.50 12.21 5.73
C THR A 636 2.70 11.22 6.89
N ALA A 637 1.62 10.63 7.40
CA ALA A 637 1.69 9.69 8.54
C ALA A 637 2.50 8.40 8.30
N ALA A 638 2.97 8.17 7.06
CA ALA A 638 3.78 7.03 6.64
C ALA A 638 4.82 7.44 5.57
N GLY A 639 5.54 8.54 5.79
CA GLY A 639 6.65 9.00 4.95
C GLY A 639 7.88 9.40 5.78
N SER A 640 8.79 10.13 5.12
CA SER A 640 9.70 11.10 5.75
C SER A 640 10.27 12.10 4.70
N GLN A 641 9.58 12.44 3.60
CA GLN A 641 10.18 13.14 2.45
C GLN A 641 9.34 14.29 1.87
N CYS A 642 9.26 15.41 2.57
CA CYS A 642 8.67 16.63 2.03
C CYS A 642 9.67 17.48 1.19
N TRP A 643 9.19 18.59 0.63
CA TRP A 643 10.03 19.68 0.13
C TRP A 643 10.22 20.76 1.19
N PHE A 644 11.44 21.26 1.40
CA PHE A 644 11.73 22.32 2.39
C PHE A 644 12.94 23.19 2.01
N THR A 645 13.08 24.36 2.64
CA THR A 645 14.07 25.41 2.31
C THR A 645 15.49 25.15 2.81
N GLY A 646 16.11 24.06 2.35
CA GLY A 646 17.51 23.75 2.66
C GLY A 646 17.71 23.07 4.01
N GLN A 647 18.88 22.46 4.23
CA GLN A 647 19.07 21.53 5.36
C GLN A 647 20.24 21.90 6.28
N GLY A 648 19.93 22.29 7.52
CA GLY A 648 20.86 22.46 8.63
C GLY A 648 21.77 21.25 8.91
N SER A 649 22.99 21.51 9.40
CA SER A 649 23.86 20.44 9.91
C SER A 649 23.36 19.96 11.28
N VAL A 650 23.50 18.67 11.60
CA VAL A 650 23.18 18.13 12.93
C VAL A 650 23.98 18.85 14.02
N GLY A 651 23.30 19.63 14.87
CA GLY A 651 23.91 20.46 15.91
C GLY A 651 24.45 21.83 15.43
N GLY A 652 24.00 22.28 14.25
CA GLY A 652 24.27 23.60 13.70
C GLY A 652 23.58 24.77 14.43
N SER A 653 23.67 25.96 13.85
CA SER A 653 22.93 27.14 14.30
C SER A 653 21.56 27.22 13.65
N LEU A 654 20.58 27.85 14.31
CA LEU A 654 19.21 27.96 13.82
C LEU A 654 19.12 28.51 12.38
N GLY A 655 19.81 29.60 12.08
CA GLY A 655 19.93 30.14 10.71
C GLY A 655 21.17 29.63 9.97
N GLU A 656 21.45 28.32 9.95
CA GLU A 656 22.54 27.77 9.13
C GLU A 656 22.15 27.66 7.64
N ASN A 657 20.86 27.37 7.36
CA ASN A 657 20.31 27.33 6.01
C ASN A 657 19.12 28.29 5.84
N ASP A 658 19.16 29.40 6.57
CA ASP A 658 18.27 30.53 6.37
C ASP A 658 18.19 30.94 4.89
N VAL A 659 17.03 31.41 4.43
CA VAL A 659 16.84 31.94 3.06
C VAL A 659 17.51 33.33 2.98
N ASP A 660 18.84 33.40 2.93
CA ASP A 660 19.57 34.67 3.06
C ASP A 660 19.49 35.57 1.80
N GLY A 661 18.95 36.78 1.96
CA GLY A 661 19.18 37.94 1.09
C GLY A 661 18.58 37.86 -0.31
N GLY A 662 17.47 37.14 -0.45
CA GLY A 662 16.74 36.94 -1.71
C GLY A 662 15.55 36.00 -1.54
N SER A 663 15.04 35.49 -2.65
CA SER A 663 13.95 34.52 -2.68
C SER A 663 14.41 33.18 -3.26
N THR A 664 13.73 32.10 -2.90
CA THR A 664 13.85 30.79 -3.54
C THR A 664 12.49 30.27 -3.99
N THR A 665 12.41 29.70 -5.19
CA THR A 665 11.15 29.27 -5.81
C THR A 665 11.17 27.80 -6.20
N LEU A 666 10.14 27.08 -5.76
CA LEU A 666 9.82 25.71 -6.14
C LEU A 666 8.61 25.71 -7.07
N TYR A 667 8.67 24.94 -8.14
CA TYR A 667 7.62 24.77 -9.14
C TYR A 667 7.07 23.35 -9.10
N SER A 668 5.74 23.21 -9.16
CA SER A 668 5.07 21.95 -9.45
C SER A 668 5.42 21.45 -10.86
N PHE A 669 4.99 20.22 -11.18
CA PHE A 669 4.88 19.81 -12.59
C PHE A 669 3.81 20.66 -13.32
N VAL A 670 3.82 20.60 -14.65
CA VAL A 670 2.77 21.22 -15.48
C VAL A 670 1.60 20.26 -15.56
N MET A 671 0.42 20.74 -15.16
CA MET A 671 -0.84 20.00 -15.10
C MET A 671 -1.66 20.31 -16.36
N ASP A 672 -2.30 19.29 -16.92
CA ASP A 672 -3.31 19.47 -17.97
C ASP A 672 -4.70 19.39 -17.35
N LEU A 673 -5.32 20.56 -17.20
CA LEU A 673 -6.68 20.72 -16.67
C LEU A 673 -7.63 21.22 -17.77
N SER A 674 -7.26 21.14 -19.05
CA SER A 674 -8.03 21.74 -20.14
C SER A 674 -9.39 21.09 -20.39
N GLY A 675 -9.55 19.81 -20.00
CA GLY A 675 -10.83 19.10 -20.00
C GLY A 675 -11.54 19.09 -18.64
N SER A 676 -10.96 19.70 -17.60
CA SER A 676 -11.53 19.62 -16.25
C SER A 676 -12.66 20.63 -16.02
N SER A 677 -13.66 20.26 -15.21
CA SER A 677 -14.80 21.13 -14.89
C SER A 677 -14.60 21.93 -13.59
N HIS A 678 -14.28 21.24 -12.49
CA HIS A 678 -14.10 21.82 -11.15
C HIS A 678 -12.83 21.27 -10.48
N PRO A 679 -11.62 21.63 -10.96
CA PRO A 679 -10.38 21.21 -10.34
C PRO A 679 -10.04 22.06 -9.10
N GLU A 680 -9.95 21.40 -7.94
CA GLU A 680 -9.39 21.94 -6.70
C GLU A 680 -7.94 21.47 -6.52
N ILE A 681 -7.06 22.37 -6.10
CA ILE A 681 -5.69 22.03 -5.69
C ILE A 681 -5.58 22.25 -4.19
N SER A 682 -5.07 21.25 -3.47
CA SER A 682 -4.76 21.31 -2.04
C SER A 682 -3.31 20.93 -1.75
N TYR A 683 -2.77 21.45 -0.64
CA TYR A 683 -1.43 21.13 -0.16
C TYR A 683 -1.29 21.43 1.33
N PHE A 684 -0.41 20.69 2.01
CA PHE A 684 0.08 21.06 3.33
C PHE A 684 1.31 21.96 3.21
N ARG A 685 1.35 23.02 4.01
CA ARG A 685 2.49 23.95 4.06
C ARG A 685 2.93 24.26 5.48
N TRP A 686 4.24 24.45 5.62
CA TRP A 686 4.91 24.97 6.81
C TRP A 686 5.56 26.30 6.48
N TYR A 687 5.48 27.27 7.40
CA TYR A 687 6.24 28.52 7.29
C TYR A 687 6.58 29.11 8.66
N SER A 688 7.86 29.39 8.90
CA SER A 688 8.36 30.15 10.05
C SER A 688 9.20 31.34 9.59
N ASN A 689 8.91 32.51 10.17
CA ASN A 689 9.77 33.70 10.13
C ASN A 689 9.84 34.42 11.50
N ASP A 690 9.27 33.80 12.54
CA ASP A 690 9.09 34.38 13.86
C ASP A 690 10.30 34.18 14.79
N THR A 691 11.24 33.34 14.37
CA THR A 691 12.56 33.22 14.99
C THR A 691 13.56 34.17 14.34
N GLY A 692 14.66 34.48 15.05
CA GLY A 692 15.64 35.45 14.58
C GLY A 692 17.07 34.95 14.69
N ALA A 693 17.89 35.27 13.68
CA ALA A 693 19.26 34.75 13.53
C ALA A 693 20.21 35.17 14.67
N SER A 694 19.82 36.15 15.51
CA SER A 694 20.55 36.53 16.72
C SER A 694 19.67 37.22 17.76
N ILE A 695 20.16 37.30 19.01
CA ILE A 695 19.45 37.95 20.12
C ILE A 695 19.25 39.44 19.82
N GLY A 696 18.00 39.82 19.55
CA GLY A 696 17.60 41.20 19.22
C GLY A 696 17.50 41.48 17.72
N ALA A 697 17.50 40.45 16.88
CA ALA A 697 17.14 40.58 15.46
C ALA A 697 15.65 40.98 15.28
N THR A 698 15.33 41.52 14.11
CA THR A 698 13.94 41.80 13.71
C THR A 698 13.34 40.51 13.19
N ILE A 699 12.32 40.00 13.87
CA ILE A 699 11.54 38.81 13.47
C ILE A 699 10.25 39.26 12.77
N ASN A 700 9.58 38.34 12.07
CA ASN A 700 8.32 38.61 11.36
C ASN A 700 8.44 39.77 10.34
N ALA A 701 9.43 39.70 9.44
CA ALA A 701 9.70 40.74 8.44
C ALA A 701 9.49 40.30 6.98
N ASP A 702 9.16 39.03 6.74
CA ASP A 702 9.42 38.31 5.49
C ASP A 702 8.21 37.49 5.03
N ILE A 703 8.09 37.13 3.75
CA ILE A 703 6.86 36.54 3.21
C ILE A 703 7.08 35.19 2.52
N PHE A 704 6.00 34.41 2.49
CA PHE A 704 5.86 33.21 1.66
C PHE A 704 4.67 33.38 0.73
N GLU A 705 4.90 33.25 -0.57
CA GLU A 705 3.91 33.50 -1.63
C GLU A 705 3.66 32.21 -2.40
N ILE A 706 2.39 31.86 -2.63
CA ILE A 706 1.98 30.77 -3.50
C ILE A 706 1.20 31.39 -4.67
N GLU A 707 1.62 31.10 -5.88
CA GLU A 707 1.03 31.62 -7.12
C GLU A 707 0.68 30.48 -8.09
N VAL A 708 -0.35 30.70 -8.89
CA VAL A 708 -0.78 29.81 -9.98
C VAL A 708 -0.73 30.53 -11.33
N SER A 709 -0.55 29.77 -12.41
CA SER A 709 -0.46 30.25 -13.80
C SER A 709 -1.13 29.26 -14.75
N ASP A 710 -1.74 29.76 -15.84
CA ASP A 710 -2.35 28.99 -16.94
C ASP A 710 -1.52 29.00 -18.24
N ASP A 711 -0.45 29.80 -18.31
CA ASP A 711 0.42 29.98 -19.48
C ASP A 711 1.93 29.83 -19.16
N GLY A 712 2.29 29.66 -17.88
CA GLY A 712 3.66 29.64 -17.36
C GLY A 712 4.36 31.01 -17.30
N SER A 713 3.74 32.09 -17.79
CA SER A 713 4.31 33.44 -17.88
C SER A 713 3.58 34.50 -17.04
N SER A 714 2.30 34.31 -16.79
CA SER A 714 1.36 35.18 -16.10
C SER A 714 0.94 34.49 -14.81
N TRP A 715 1.23 35.10 -13.67
CA TRP A 715 1.10 34.47 -12.36
C TRP A 715 0.15 35.27 -11.47
N VAL A 716 -0.68 34.57 -10.70
CA VAL A 716 -1.73 35.10 -9.84
C VAL A 716 -1.53 34.57 -8.42
N ASP A 717 -1.53 35.47 -7.43
CA ASP A 717 -1.39 35.10 -6.01
C ASP A 717 -2.60 34.27 -5.55
N VAL A 718 -2.33 33.05 -5.08
CA VAL A 718 -3.29 32.18 -4.37
C VAL A 718 -3.29 32.53 -2.89
N GLU A 719 -2.10 32.57 -2.28
CA GLU A 719 -1.92 32.88 -0.87
C GLU A 719 -0.62 33.68 -0.62
N THR A 720 -0.68 34.65 0.30
CA THR A 720 0.50 35.36 0.82
C THR A 720 0.54 35.28 2.34
N ILE A 721 1.54 34.60 2.88
CA ILE A 721 1.74 34.39 4.32
C ILE A 721 2.80 35.36 4.83
N GLY A 722 2.52 36.04 5.94
CA GLY A 722 3.41 37.02 6.55
C GLY A 722 3.13 38.48 6.16
N PRO A 723 4.00 39.43 6.55
CA PRO A 723 5.23 39.20 7.31
C PRO A 723 5.01 38.85 8.79
N ALA A 724 3.80 39.08 9.32
CA ALA A 724 3.38 38.61 10.64
C ALA A 724 1.92 38.15 10.58
N GLY A 725 1.55 37.02 11.18
CA GLY A 725 0.16 36.57 11.14
C GLY A 725 -0.08 35.20 11.75
N ALA A 726 -1.20 34.58 11.39
CA ALA A 726 -1.37 33.14 11.55
C ALA A 726 -0.50 32.42 10.50
N GLY A 727 0.07 31.26 10.86
CA GLY A 727 0.89 30.48 9.94
C GLY A 727 2.30 31.03 9.65
N THR A 728 2.84 31.94 10.49
CA THR A 728 4.22 32.44 10.38
C THR A 728 5.18 31.89 11.43
N SER A 729 4.77 30.86 12.19
CA SER A 729 5.48 30.31 13.35
C SER A 729 5.66 28.78 13.30
N GLY A 730 5.73 28.22 12.09
CA GLY A 730 5.76 26.78 11.85
C GLY A 730 4.44 26.06 12.15
N GLY A 731 4.48 24.73 12.04
CA GLY A 731 3.31 23.85 12.02
C GLY A 731 2.80 23.60 10.60
N TRP A 732 2.46 22.36 10.30
CA TRP A 732 1.79 21.97 9.06
C TRP A 732 0.35 22.52 9.04
N ILE A 733 0.01 23.19 7.94
CA ILE A 733 -1.29 23.82 7.71
C ILE A 733 -1.73 23.48 6.28
N GLU A 734 -2.89 22.86 6.16
CA GLU A 734 -3.56 22.60 4.87
C GLU A 734 -4.13 23.89 4.27
N HIS A 735 -4.04 24.01 2.95
CA HIS A 735 -4.70 25.05 2.17
C HIS A 735 -5.24 24.43 0.87
N SER A 736 -6.44 24.82 0.45
CA SER A 736 -7.04 24.37 -0.82
C SER A 736 -7.68 25.54 -1.58
N PHE A 737 -7.81 25.41 -2.90
CA PHE A 737 -8.43 26.41 -3.77
C PHE A 737 -8.89 25.84 -5.12
N LEU A 738 -10.01 26.33 -5.65
CA LEU A 738 -10.44 26.06 -7.02
C LEU A 738 -9.55 26.81 -8.01
N VAL A 739 -8.98 26.11 -8.99
CA VAL A 739 -8.05 26.72 -9.98
C VAL A 739 -8.76 27.79 -10.83
N SER A 740 -10.02 27.53 -11.17
CA SER A 740 -10.88 28.39 -11.99
C SER A 740 -11.22 29.76 -11.37
N ASP A 741 -11.04 29.92 -10.05
CA ASP A 741 -11.19 31.22 -9.37
C ASP A 741 -10.02 32.18 -9.65
N PHE A 742 -8.86 31.66 -10.11
CA PHE A 742 -7.62 32.41 -10.27
C PHE A 742 -7.15 32.52 -11.72
N VAL A 743 -7.23 31.43 -12.49
CA VAL A 743 -6.72 31.34 -13.88
C VAL A 743 -7.66 30.53 -14.77
N LEU A 744 -7.44 30.55 -16.09
CA LEU A 744 -8.22 29.69 -17.00
C LEU A 744 -7.74 28.24 -16.92
N LEU A 745 -8.66 27.30 -17.06
CA LEU A 745 -8.34 25.88 -17.16
C LEU A 745 -7.67 25.61 -18.51
N SER A 746 -6.47 25.02 -18.49
CA SER A 746 -5.60 24.89 -19.66
C SER A 746 -4.69 23.66 -19.55
N SER A 747 -4.01 23.30 -20.66
CA SER A 747 -3.01 22.24 -20.69
C SER A 747 -1.63 22.66 -20.16
N SER A 748 -1.56 23.79 -19.45
CA SER A 748 -0.33 24.46 -19.03
C SER A 748 -0.40 25.01 -17.61
N VAL A 749 -1.32 24.51 -16.78
CA VAL A 749 -1.51 25.00 -15.41
C VAL A 749 -0.30 24.62 -14.55
N GLN A 750 0.21 25.56 -13.74
CA GLN A 750 1.34 25.33 -12.85
C GLN A 750 1.25 26.18 -11.57
N VAL A 751 1.61 25.59 -10.43
CA VAL A 751 1.72 26.27 -9.13
C VAL A 751 3.21 26.48 -8.78
N ARG A 752 3.53 27.59 -8.13
CA ARG A 752 4.87 27.85 -7.57
C ARG A 752 4.81 28.41 -6.15
N PHE A 753 5.85 28.11 -5.39
CA PHE A 753 6.00 28.43 -3.97
C PHE A 753 7.28 29.25 -3.76
N ILE A 754 7.17 30.49 -3.28
CA ILE A 754 8.25 31.47 -3.17
C ILE A 754 8.48 31.89 -1.73
N ALA A 755 9.57 31.43 -1.12
CA ALA A 755 10.04 31.94 0.17
C ALA A 755 10.98 33.13 -0.04
N SER A 756 10.71 34.28 0.58
CA SER A 756 11.38 35.57 0.29
C SER A 756 11.90 36.29 1.55
N ASP A 757 13.23 36.39 1.71
CA ASP A 757 13.86 37.34 2.66
C ASP A 757 13.91 38.75 2.07
N LEU A 758 13.00 39.58 2.59
CA LEU A 758 12.81 40.96 2.18
C LEU A 758 13.23 41.95 3.30
N GLY A 759 13.43 41.42 4.50
CA GLY A 759 13.68 42.14 5.73
C GLY A 759 15.14 42.11 6.15
N GLY A 760 15.42 41.52 7.30
CA GLY A 760 16.76 41.48 7.86
C GLY A 760 16.79 40.99 9.30
N GLY A 761 16.97 39.68 9.46
CA GLY A 761 17.27 39.03 10.72
C GLY A 761 16.22 38.08 11.27
N SER A 762 15.08 37.90 10.60
CA SER A 762 14.26 36.70 10.74
C SER A 762 15.09 35.49 10.27
N VAL A 763 14.80 34.30 10.76
CA VAL A 763 15.21 33.05 10.08
C VAL A 763 13.99 32.53 9.35
N ILE A 764 14.11 32.29 8.05
CA ILE A 764 13.04 31.79 7.19
C ILE A 764 13.23 30.29 6.96
N GLU A 765 12.20 29.54 7.29
CA GLU A 765 12.07 28.12 6.92
C GLU A 765 10.66 27.86 6.39
N ALA A 766 10.55 27.28 5.20
CA ALA A 766 9.30 26.87 4.58
C ALA A 766 9.38 25.40 4.15
N ALA A 767 8.23 24.70 4.19
CA ALA A 767 8.10 23.35 3.65
C ALA A 767 6.72 23.16 2.99
N ILE A 768 6.63 22.23 2.04
CA ILE A 768 5.41 21.81 1.33
C ILE A 768 5.35 20.29 1.34
N ASP A 769 4.18 19.74 1.64
CA ASP A 769 3.89 18.31 1.64
C ASP A 769 2.46 18.01 1.18
N ASP A 770 2.15 16.73 0.91
CA ASP A 770 0.80 16.24 0.57
C ASP A 770 0.08 17.11 -0.49
N PHE A 771 0.71 17.32 -1.66
CA PHE A 771 0.11 18.11 -2.73
C PHE A 771 -0.86 17.25 -3.54
N ARG A 772 -2.09 17.73 -3.75
CA ARG A 772 -3.19 16.99 -4.36
C ARG A 772 -3.98 17.86 -5.33
N ILE A 773 -4.45 17.22 -6.39
CA ILE A 773 -5.41 17.75 -7.36
C ILE A 773 -6.64 16.86 -7.26
N GLU A 774 -7.81 17.45 -7.01
CA GLU A 774 -9.10 16.78 -7.07
C GLU A 774 -9.94 17.40 -8.17
N GLU A 775 -10.65 16.55 -8.92
CA GLU A 775 -11.71 17.00 -9.81
C GLU A 775 -12.99 16.23 -9.52
N VAL A 776 -14.08 16.96 -9.28
CA VAL A 776 -15.43 16.43 -9.25
C VAL A 776 -15.98 16.39 -10.68
N ASP A 777 -16.29 15.20 -11.18
CA ASP A 777 -16.84 15.03 -12.53
C ASP A 777 -18.36 15.28 -12.54
N CYS A 778 -18.73 16.39 -13.17
CA CYS A 778 -20.11 16.79 -13.45
C CYS A 778 -20.40 16.90 -14.95
N SER A 779 -19.53 16.37 -15.83
CA SER A 779 -19.62 16.53 -17.29
C SER A 779 -20.91 15.95 -17.88
N GLY A 780 -21.39 14.82 -17.37
CA GLY A 780 -22.66 14.17 -17.80
C GLY A 780 -23.95 14.92 -17.46
N LEU A 781 -23.90 16.22 -17.17
CA LEU A 781 -25.07 17.10 -16.96
C LEU A 781 -25.41 17.98 -18.17
N GLU A 782 -24.62 17.94 -19.24
CA GLU A 782 -24.94 18.68 -20.47
C GLU A 782 -26.24 18.13 -21.10
N ASP A 783 -27.08 19.03 -21.61
CA ASP A 783 -28.40 18.77 -22.22
C ASP A 783 -28.48 19.69 -23.45
N CYS A 784 -27.71 19.35 -24.48
CA CYS A 784 -27.51 20.14 -25.68
C CYS A 784 -28.80 20.29 -26.50
N ASN A 785 -29.64 19.25 -26.50
CA ASN A 785 -30.94 19.23 -27.18
C ASN A 785 -32.04 19.95 -26.35
N THR A 786 -31.76 20.29 -25.08
CA THR A 786 -32.61 21.01 -24.11
C THR A 786 -33.93 20.32 -23.75
N ASN A 787 -33.98 18.98 -23.86
CA ASN A 787 -35.20 18.22 -23.61
C ASN A 787 -35.47 17.96 -22.11
N GLY A 788 -34.46 18.17 -21.25
CA GLY A 788 -34.52 17.95 -19.81
C GLY A 788 -33.99 16.58 -19.34
N ILE A 789 -33.36 15.82 -20.24
CA ILE A 789 -32.56 14.61 -20.00
C ILE A 789 -31.13 14.97 -20.45
N PRO A 790 -30.09 14.69 -19.66
CA PRO A 790 -28.72 14.94 -20.11
C PRO A 790 -28.31 14.05 -21.27
N ASP A 791 -27.43 14.57 -22.11
CA ASP A 791 -26.91 13.99 -23.34
C ASP A 791 -26.39 12.56 -23.14
N ALA A 792 -25.63 12.33 -22.05
CA ALA A 792 -25.14 11.00 -21.68
C ALA A 792 -26.26 9.99 -21.33
N GLU A 793 -27.38 10.45 -20.75
CA GLU A 793 -28.54 9.61 -20.47
C GLU A 793 -29.42 9.41 -21.73
N ASP A 794 -29.44 10.38 -22.65
CA ASP A 794 -30.11 10.27 -23.95
C ASP A 794 -29.44 9.24 -24.86
N ILE A 795 -28.10 9.26 -24.94
CA ILE A 795 -27.30 8.25 -25.66
C ILE A 795 -27.47 6.87 -25.00
N ALA A 796 -27.34 6.77 -23.67
CA ALA A 796 -27.43 5.50 -22.95
C ALA A 796 -28.81 4.84 -23.04
N ASN A 797 -29.90 5.62 -23.10
CA ASN A 797 -31.25 5.11 -23.32
C ASN A 797 -31.59 4.91 -24.81
N GLY A 798 -30.74 5.36 -25.74
CA GLY A 798 -30.99 5.33 -27.18
C GLY A 798 -32.16 6.22 -27.61
N THR A 799 -32.38 7.32 -26.90
CA THR A 799 -33.31 8.39 -27.28
C THR A 799 -32.66 9.39 -28.24
N SER A 800 -31.33 9.56 -28.12
CA SER A 800 -30.47 10.18 -29.13
C SER A 800 -29.49 9.14 -29.70
N VAL A 801 -28.84 9.50 -30.81
CA VAL A 801 -27.80 8.68 -31.44
C VAL A 801 -26.46 9.39 -31.24
N ASP A 802 -25.40 8.61 -31.01
CA ASP A 802 -23.99 9.03 -30.98
C ASP A 802 -23.27 7.96 -31.80
N CYS A 803 -23.07 8.25 -33.08
CA CYS A 803 -22.65 7.27 -34.06
C CYS A 803 -21.13 7.29 -34.31
N ASP A 804 -20.49 8.44 -34.13
CA ASP A 804 -19.02 8.60 -34.20
C ASP A 804 -18.32 8.41 -32.85
N ILE A 805 -19.10 8.27 -31.76
CA ILE A 805 -18.66 7.86 -30.41
C ILE A 805 -17.79 8.95 -29.76
N ASP A 806 -18.14 10.22 -29.98
CA ASP A 806 -17.49 11.37 -29.33
C ASP A 806 -18.11 11.74 -27.96
N GLY A 807 -19.29 11.18 -27.65
CA GLY A 807 -20.04 11.38 -26.41
C GLY A 807 -21.06 12.51 -26.46
N ILE A 808 -21.24 13.16 -27.61
CA ILE A 808 -22.23 14.20 -27.89
C ILE A 808 -23.30 13.62 -28.83
N PRO A 809 -24.60 13.87 -28.60
CA PRO A 809 -25.65 13.48 -29.54
C PRO A 809 -25.43 14.04 -30.96
N ASP A 810 -25.57 13.17 -31.97
CA ASP A 810 -25.47 13.47 -33.41
C ASP A 810 -26.26 14.73 -33.80
N GLU A 811 -27.47 14.90 -33.25
CA GLU A 811 -28.34 16.05 -33.52
C GLU A 811 -27.79 17.40 -32.99
N CYS A 812 -26.83 17.36 -32.08
CA CYS A 812 -26.14 18.52 -31.52
C CYS A 812 -24.84 18.80 -32.27
N SER A 813 -24.05 17.75 -32.58
CA SER A 813 -22.81 17.83 -33.35
C SER A 813 -23.05 18.32 -34.80
N THR A 814 -24.16 17.91 -35.41
CA THR A 814 -24.60 18.46 -36.70
C THR A 814 -25.32 19.82 -36.55
N GLY A 815 -25.96 20.06 -35.40
CA GLY A 815 -26.76 21.24 -35.11
C GLY A 815 -25.97 22.54 -34.90
N ASP A 816 -24.75 22.46 -34.37
CA ASP A 816 -23.84 23.61 -34.20
C ASP A 816 -22.86 23.81 -35.37
N GLY A 817 -22.73 22.79 -36.23
CA GLY A 817 -21.85 22.77 -37.39
C GLY A 817 -20.40 22.36 -37.08
N SER A 818 -20.18 21.66 -35.96
CA SER A 818 -18.88 21.03 -35.64
C SER A 818 -18.61 19.79 -36.50
N VAL A 819 -19.65 19.04 -36.88
CA VAL A 819 -19.58 17.86 -37.76
C VAL A 819 -20.35 18.12 -39.07
N ALA A 820 -19.95 17.44 -40.16
CA ALA A 820 -20.56 17.56 -41.48
C ALA A 820 -21.82 16.70 -41.59
N ASP A 821 -22.92 17.32 -42.05
CA ASP A 821 -24.17 16.69 -42.48
C ASP A 821 -24.61 17.40 -43.77
N CYS A 822 -24.20 16.83 -44.91
CA CYS A 822 -24.39 17.39 -46.24
C CYS A 822 -25.86 17.35 -46.68
N ASN A 823 -26.62 16.37 -46.19
CA ASN A 823 -28.01 16.13 -46.59
C ASN A 823 -29.05 16.70 -45.60
N ALA A 824 -28.59 17.23 -44.48
CA ALA A 824 -29.33 17.88 -43.39
C ALA A 824 -30.39 16.98 -42.74
N ASN A 825 -30.09 15.71 -42.53
CA ASN A 825 -31.00 14.76 -41.89
C ASN A 825 -30.85 14.68 -40.35
N GLY A 826 -29.77 15.22 -39.79
CA GLY A 826 -29.44 15.16 -38.36
C GLY A 826 -28.48 14.03 -37.96
N ILE A 827 -27.85 13.36 -38.92
CA ILE A 827 -26.85 12.30 -38.75
C ILE A 827 -25.57 12.75 -39.48
N PRO A 828 -24.38 12.60 -38.89
CA PRO A 828 -23.10 12.84 -39.56
C PRO A 828 -22.92 12.05 -40.87
N ASP A 829 -22.28 12.68 -41.86
CA ASP A 829 -22.02 12.10 -43.19
C ASP A 829 -21.34 10.71 -43.11
N ILE A 830 -20.33 10.57 -42.24
CA ILE A 830 -19.61 9.32 -41.95
C ILE A 830 -20.54 8.19 -41.48
N CYS A 831 -21.61 8.53 -40.75
CA CYS A 831 -22.56 7.58 -40.21
C CYS A 831 -23.67 7.21 -41.20
N ASP A 832 -24.01 8.11 -42.13
CA ASP A 832 -24.82 7.76 -43.30
C ASP A 832 -24.09 6.74 -44.19
N VAL A 833 -22.77 6.88 -44.38
CA VAL A 833 -21.93 5.88 -45.06
C VAL A 833 -21.92 4.54 -44.29
N GLU A 834 -21.67 4.52 -42.98
CA GLU A 834 -21.75 3.28 -42.19
C GLU A 834 -23.15 2.63 -42.21
N ALA A 835 -24.22 3.44 -42.27
CA ALA A 835 -25.60 2.97 -42.43
C ALA A 835 -25.91 2.40 -43.82
N GLY A 836 -24.98 2.54 -44.78
CA GLY A 836 -25.05 1.97 -46.12
C GLY A 836 -25.50 2.94 -47.20
N ALA A 837 -25.26 4.24 -47.03
CA ALA A 837 -25.13 5.15 -48.17
C ALA A 837 -24.00 4.68 -49.09
N ALA A 838 -24.06 5.06 -50.36
CA ALA A 838 -22.97 4.78 -51.28
C ALA A 838 -21.86 5.82 -51.06
N ASP A 839 -20.63 5.33 -51.08
CA ASP A 839 -19.35 6.04 -50.93
C ASP A 839 -18.36 5.20 -51.75
N CYS A 840 -18.14 5.59 -53.00
CA CYS A 840 -17.36 4.81 -53.95
C CYS A 840 -15.86 5.16 -53.95
N ASP A 841 -15.50 6.41 -53.61
CA ASP A 841 -14.11 6.88 -53.55
C ASP A 841 -13.45 6.63 -52.17
N GLN A 842 -14.27 6.42 -51.12
CA GLN A 842 -13.93 6.17 -49.72
C GLN A 842 -13.40 7.40 -48.94
N ASP A 843 -13.89 8.60 -49.24
CA ASP A 843 -13.61 9.82 -48.47
C ASP A 843 -14.49 9.99 -47.21
N ALA A 844 -15.54 9.17 -47.06
CA ALA A 844 -16.55 9.18 -46.01
C ALA A 844 -17.64 10.27 -46.10
N ILE A 845 -17.80 10.91 -47.26
CA ILE A 845 -18.98 11.66 -47.68
C ILE A 845 -19.87 10.72 -48.53
N PRO A 846 -21.21 10.73 -48.39
CA PRO A 846 -22.07 9.98 -49.29
C PRO A 846 -22.07 10.51 -50.74
N ASP A 847 -21.93 9.62 -51.74
CA ASP A 847 -21.97 9.90 -53.20
C ASP A 847 -23.08 10.92 -53.57
N SER A 848 -24.24 10.81 -52.91
CA SER A 848 -25.42 11.66 -53.17
C SER A 848 -25.23 13.16 -52.84
N CYS A 849 -24.14 13.52 -52.18
CA CYS A 849 -23.73 14.89 -51.86
C CYS A 849 -22.60 15.42 -52.74
N GLU A 850 -22.11 14.59 -53.67
CA GLU A 850 -20.95 14.85 -54.51
C GLU A 850 -21.35 15.16 -55.97
N PRO A 851 -20.41 15.62 -56.82
CA PRO A 851 -20.68 15.92 -58.23
C PRO A 851 -20.91 14.65 -59.06
N ASP A 852 -21.97 14.69 -59.87
CA ASP A 852 -22.29 13.72 -60.94
C ASP A 852 -22.61 14.58 -62.17
N THR A 853 -21.67 14.66 -63.11
CA THR A 853 -21.64 15.66 -64.19
C THR A 853 -22.57 15.32 -65.34
N ASP A 854 -22.67 14.04 -65.74
CA ASP A 854 -23.55 13.59 -66.83
C ASP A 854 -24.95 13.12 -66.33
N ALA A 855 -25.09 12.83 -65.03
CA ALA A 855 -26.27 12.32 -64.35
C ALA A 855 -26.63 10.84 -64.65
N ASP A 856 -25.62 10.01 -64.94
CA ASP A 856 -25.69 8.54 -65.03
C ASP A 856 -26.10 7.89 -63.69
N GLY A 857 -25.63 8.44 -62.57
CA GLY A 857 -25.75 7.89 -61.22
C GLY A 857 -24.44 7.34 -60.63
N THR A 858 -23.32 7.57 -61.30
CA THR A 858 -21.94 7.44 -60.81
C THR A 858 -21.38 8.85 -60.59
N ILE A 859 -20.64 9.10 -59.51
CA ILE A 859 -20.04 10.43 -59.25
C ILE A 859 -18.74 10.60 -60.03
N ASP A 860 -18.37 11.86 -60.32
CA ASP A 860 -17.22 12.24 -61.16
C ASP A 860 -15.91 11.55 -60.75
N ASP A 861 -15.64 11.42 -59.44
CA ASP A 861 -14.42 10.81 -58.89
C ASP A 861 -14.40 9.26 -58.98
N CYS A 862 -15.51 8.64 -59.40
CA CYS A 862 -15.68 7.20 -59.60
C CYS A 862 -16.06 6.81 -61.04
N ASP A 863 -16.19 7.76 -61.95
CA ASP A 863 -16.57 7.51 -63.35
C ASP A 863 -15.35 7.49 -64.29
N ASP A 864 -15.33 6.50 -65.18
CA ASP A 864 -14.32 6.33 -66.23
C ASP A 864 -14.69 7.11 -67.52
N ASP A 865 -15.90 7.71 -67.62
CA ASP A 865 -16.46 8.46 -68.78
C ASP A 865 -17.34 9.64 -68.29
N ILE A 866 -16.71 10.71 -67.79
CA ILE A 866 -17.35 11.79 -66.99
C ILE A 866 -18.42 12.62 -67.75
N ASP A 867 -18.44 12.60 -69.08
CA ASP A 867 -19.44 13.31 -69.88
C ASP A 867 -20.40 12.41 -70.69
N GLY A 868 -20.22 11.08 -70.61
CA GLY A 868 -21.13 10.07 -71.14
C GLY A 868 -21.12 9.97 -72.67
N ASP A 869 -20.05 10.42 -73.32
CA ASP A 869 -19.81 10.39 -74.76
C ASP A 869 -19.58 8.96 -75.28
N GLY A 870 -18.94 8.12 -74.47
CA GLY A 870 -18.55 6.74 -74.79
C GLY A 870 -17.05 6.54 -75.02
N ILE A 871 -16.23 7.58 -74.85
CA ILE A 871 -14.76 7.53 -74.85
C ILE A 871 -14.27 7.66 -73.40
N PRO A 872 -13.47 6.69 -72.88
CA PRO A 872 -12.97 6.79 -71.51
C PRO A 872 -12.09 8.02 -71.29
N ASN A 873 -12.18 8.66 -70.12
CA ASN A 873 -11.49 9.90 -69.74
C ASN A 873 -9.99 9.93 -70.10
N ASP A 874 -9.28 8.83 -69.90
CA ASP A 874 -7.83 8.68 -70.18
C ASP A 874 -7.48 8.65 -71.68
N CYS A 875 -8.47 8.52 -72.56
CA CYS A 875 -8.38 8.52 -74.02
C CYS A 875 -9.18 9.63 -74.71
N ASP A 876 -9.96 10.41 -73.96
CA ASP A 876 -10.80 11.48 -74.49
C ASP A 876 -9.98 12.76 -74.70
N VAL A 877 -10.09 13.39 -75.88
CA VAL A 877 -9.33 14.60 -76.24
C VAL A 877 -9.73 15.85 -75.44
N ASP A 878 -10.94 15.91 -74.91
CA ASP A 878 -11.51 17.02 -74.15
C ASP A 878 -11.07 16.99 -72.66
N GLN A 879 -10.89 15.79 -72.10
CA GLN A 879 -10.29 15.57 -70.77
C GLN A 879 -8.75 15.58 -70.78
N THR A 880 -8.12 14.90 -71.75
CA THR A 880 -6.64 14.78 -71.83
C THR A 880 -5.95 15.97 -72.50
N ALA A 881 -6.64 16.67 -73.41
CA ALA A 881 -6.08 17.65 -74.33
C ALA A 881 -4.92 17.12 -75.22
N ALA A 882 -4.96 15.83 -75.55
CA ALA A 882 -3.98 15.14 -76.40
C ALA A 882 -4.16 15.47 -77.90
N ALA A 883 -3.46 14.73 -78.77
CA ALA A 883 -3.52 14.92 -80.23
C ALA A 883 -4.53 13.95 -80.85
N ASP A 884 -5.28 14.44 -81.84
CA ASP A 884 -6.26 13.71 -82.64
C ASP A 884 -6.07 14.16 -84.10
N CYS A 885 -5.40 13.34 -84.92
CA CYS A 885 -5.02 13.67 -86.28
C CYS A 885 -6.02 13.16 -87.34
N ASP A 886 -6.89 12.20 -87.00
CA ASP A 886 -7.96 11.73 -87.89
C ASP A 886 -9.30 12.47 -87.69
N GLY A 887 -9.48 13.11 -86.51
CA GLY A 887 -10.59 13.96 -86.10
C GLY A 887 -11.75 13.20 -85.47
N ASN A 888 -11.53 12.05 -84.83
CA ASN A 888 -12.59 11.18 -84.33
C ASN A 888 -13.04 11.48 -82.88
N GLY A 889 -12.23 12.16 -82.06
CA GLY A 889 -12.50 12.50 -80.65
C GLY A 889 -11.68 11.70 -79.63
N GLN A 890 -11.21 10.51 -79.99
CA GLN A 890 -10.22 9.75 -79.24
C GLN A 890 -8.80 10.26 -79.57
N ASP A 891 -7.84 10.09 -78.66
CA ASP A 891 -6.46 10.49 -78.92
C ASP A 891 -5.67 9.48 -79.78
N ASP A 892 -4.70 10.00 -80.55
CA ASP A 892 -3.85 9.25 -81.49
C ASP A 892 -3.15 8.05 -80.82
N ALA A 893 -2.84 8.16 -79.53
CA ALA A 893 -2.14 7.12 -78.78
C ALA A 893 -3.09 5.97 -78.41
N CYS A 894 -4.34 6.30 -78.08
CA CYS A 894 -5.41 5.33 -77.87
C CYS A 894 -5.90 4.72 -79.18
N ASP A 895 -5.90 5.42 -80.31
CA ASP A 895 -6.17 4.85 -81.64
C ASP A 895 -5.14 3.79 -82.05
N LEU A 896 -3.84 4.06 -81.84
CA LEU A 896 -2.76 3.08 -82.00
C LEU A 896 -2.97 1.84 -81.10
N LEU A 897 -3.41 2.04 -79.85
CA LEU A 897 -3.74 0.96 -78.91
C LEU A 897 -5.01 0.18 -79.31
N ALA A 898 -5.98 0.84 -79.93
CA ALA A 898 -7.18 0.23 -80.51
C ALA A 898 -6.88 -0.57 -81.79
N GLY A 899 -5.69 -0.40 -82.36
CA GLY A 899 -5.20 -1.13 -83.53
C GLY A 899 -5.53 -0.45 -84.86
N ALA A 900 -5.56 0.88 -84.88
CA ALA A 900 -5.46 1.64 -86.13
C ALA A 900 -4.08 1.42 -86.79
N ASP A 901 -4.03 1.57 -88.12
CA ASP A 901 -2.90 1.11 -88.93
C ASP A 901 -1.65 2.02 -88.74
N ASP A 902 -0.54 1.40 -88.32
CA ASP A 902 0.85 1.91 -88.24
C ASP A 902 1.74 0.76 -88.75
N CYS A 903 1.85 0.65 -90.06
CA CYS A 903 2.38 -0.54 -90.72
C CYS A 903 3.92 -0.57 -90.77
N ASP A 904 4.57 0.60 -90.71
CA ASP A 904 6.03 0.72 -90.61
C ASP A 904 6.55 0.76 -89.16
N LEU A 905 5.63 0.83 -88.18
CA LEU A 905 5.86 0.81 -86.74
C LEU A 905 6.72 1.99 -86.25
N ASP A 906 6.59 3.16 -86.87
CA ASP A 906 7.26 4.39 -86.45
C ASP A 906 6.57 5.10 -85.27
N GLY A 907 5.33 4.71 -84.96
CA GLY A 907 4.52 5.27 -83.87
C GLY A 907 3.66 6.46 -84.27
N GLN A 908 3.43 6.66 -85.57
CA GLN A 908 2.42 7.55 -86.13
C GLN A 908 1.46 6.72 -86.99
N LEU A 909 0.19 7.11 -87.02
CA LEU A 909 -0.80 6.43 -87.86
C LEU A 909 -0.48 6.61 -89.35
N ASP A 910 -0.60 5.53 -90.13
CA ASP A 910 -0.37 5.50 -91.59
C ASP A 910 -1.16 6.61 -92.29
N ILE A 911 -2.43 6.82 -91.88
CA ILE A 911 -3.29 7.86 -92.44
C ILE A 911 -2.73 9.27 -92.22
N CYS A 912 -2.04 9.52 -91.10
CA CYS A 912 -1.44 10.81 -90.79
C CYS A 912 -0.10 10.98 -91.51
N GLN A 913 0.70 9.92 -91.68
CA GLN A 913 1.88 9.93 -92.58
C GLN A 913 1.48 10.18 -94.05
N ILE A 914 0.43 9.53 -94.56
CA ILE A 914 -0.10 9.70 -95.94
C ILE A 914 -0.68 11.11 -96.14
N ASN A 915 -1.38 11.66 -95.15
CA ASN A 915 -1.88 13.03 -95.21
C ASN A 915 -0.76 14.08 -95.29
N ASP A 916 0.40 13.81 -94.68
CA ASP A 916 1.58 14.68 -94.69
C ASP A 916 2.47 14.50 -95.94
N ASP A 917 2.68 13.28 -96.46
CA ASP A 917 3.33 13.02 -97.75
C ASP A 917 2.59 11.97 -98.62
N PRO A 918 1.69 12.42 -99.53
CA PRO A 918 0.96 11.54 -100.46
C PRO A 918 1.81 10.88 -101.55
N SER A 919 3.15 10.93 -101.48
CA SER A 919 4.04 10.21 -102.41
C SER A 919 4.59 8.90 -101.87
N SER A 920 4.28 8.56 -100.62
CA SER A 920 4.61 7.29 -99.96
C SER A 920 3.59 6.16 -100.23
N ASP A 921 2.56 6.45 -101.01
CA ASP A 921 1.57 5.51 -101.59
C ASP A 921 1.54 5.80 -103.11
N CYS A 922 2.44 5.15 -103.87
CA CYS A 922 2.69 5.45 -105.29
C CYS A 922 1.57 4.93 -106.20
N ASP A 923 0.88 3.86 -105.81
CA ASP A 923 -0.16 3.20 -106.60
C ASP A 923 -1.60 3.52 -106.15
N MET A 924 -1.74 4.27 -105.04
CA MET A 924 -2.99 4.74 -104.43
C MET A 924 -3.81 3.58 -103.82
N SER A 925 -3.13 2.64 -103.18
CA SER A 925 -3.71 1.52 -102.43
C SER A 925 -4.45 2.00 -101.18
N GLY A 926 -3.99 3.08 -100.56
CA GLY A 926 -4.38 3.52 -99.22
C GLY A 926 -3.49 2.96 -98.09
N THR A 927 -2.46 2.19 -98.44
CA THR A 927 -1.39 1.70 -97.57
C THR A 927 -0.04 2.27 -98.04
N LEU A 928 0.97 2.29 -97.18
CA LEU A 928 2.30 2.78 -97.58
C LEU A 928 3.02 1.76 -98.48
N ASP A 929 3.73 2.22 -99.50
CA ASP A 929 4.47 1.39 -100.48
C ASP A 929 5.40 0.38 -99.79
N VAL A 930 6.06 0.81 -98.70
CA VAL A 930 6.98 -0.01 -97.90
C VAL A 930 6.26 -1.18 -97.23
N CYS A 931 5.00 -1.00 -96.87
CA CYS A 931 4.17 -2.01 -96.23
C CYS A 931 3.57 -2.97 -97.26
N ASP A 932 3.12 -2.46 -98.41
CA ASP A 932 2.66 -3.32 -99.52
C ASP A 932 3.77 -4.29 -100.00
N VAL A 933 5.04 -3.85 -99.97
CA VAL A 933 6.18 -4.75 -100.21
C VAL A 933 6.44 -5.68 -99.01
N ALA A 934 6.40 -5.18 -97.77
CA ALA A 934 6.67 -5.99 -96.58
C ALA A 934 5.65 -7.11 -96.33
N GLU A 935 4.38 -6.87 -96.67
CA GLU A 935 3.30 -7.87 -96.57
C GLU A 935 3.24 -8.81 -97.79
N GLY A 936 3.96 -8.49 -98.87
CA GLY A 936 3.95 -9.24 -100.13
C GLY A 936 2.63 -9.14 -100.89
N THR A 937 1.89 -8.04 -100.72
CA THR A 937 0.77 -7.64 -101.60
C THR A 937 1.29 -7.10 -102.93
N ALA A 938 2.51 -6.56 -102.93
CA ALA A 938 3.32 -6.25 -104.11
C ALA A 938 4.59 -7.11 -104.18
N ASP A 939 4.96 -7.53 -105.40
CA ASP A 939 6.26 -8.17 -105.66
C ASP A 939 7.38 -7.11 -105.69
N ASP A 940 8.50 -7.40 -105.03
CA ASP A 940 9.77 -6.65 -105.11
C ASP A 940 10.93 -7.64 -105.20
N CYS A 941 11.23 -8.08 -106.42
CA CYS A 941 12.30 -9.05 -106.68
C CYS A 941 13.71 -8.51 -106.40
N ASN A 942 13.89 -7.19 -106.42
CA ASN A 942 15.19 -6.53 -106.31
C ASN A 942 15.48 -5.96 -104.90
N ALA A 943 14.50 -6.04 -104.00
CA ALA A 943 14.52 -5.69 -102.58
C ALA A 943 14.88 -4.22 -102.31
N ASN A 944 14.24 -3.29 -103.04
CA ASN A 944 14.42 -1.85 -102.85
C ASN A 944 13.29 -1.14 -102.07
N ALA A 945 12.25 -1.88 -101.67
CA ALA A 945 11.05 -1.42 -100.95
C ALA A 945 10.14 -0.47 -101.75
N ILE A 946 10.21 -0.53 -103.09
CA ILE A 946 9.20 0.01 -104.02
C ILE A 946 8.69 -1.18 -104.84
N PRO A 947 7.36 -1.36 -105.01
CA PRO A 947 6.79 -2.39 -105.86
C PRO A 947 7.42 -2.47 -107.26
N ASP A 948 7.68 -3.69 -107.77
CA ASP A 948 8.18 -3.93 -109.13
C ASP A 948 7.30 -3.23 -110.20
N SER A 949 6.01 -3.04 -109.92
CA SER A 949 5.06 -2.28 -110.73
C SER A 949 5.38 -0.77 -110.81
N CYS A 950 5.68 -0.13 -109.67
CA CYS A 950 6.13 1.27 -109.60
C CYS A 950 7.56 1.41 -110.15
N ASP A 951 8.42 0.40 -109.98
CA ASP A 951 9.77 0.36 -110.58
C ASP A 951 9.73 0.29 -112.12
N ILE A 952 8.89 -0.55 -112.70
CA ILE A 952 8.66 -0.62 -114.15
C ILE A 952 8.02 0.68 -114.67
N ALA A 953 7.08 1.27 -113.93
CA ALA A 953 6.42 2.52 -114.31
C ALA A 953 7.39 3.72 -114.31
N ASN A 954 8.32 3.77 -113.34
CA ASN A 954 9.34 4.82 -113.22
C ASN A 954 10.59 4.55 -114.07
N GLY A 955 10.80 3.31 -114.52
CA GLY A 955 11.84 2.91 -115.49
C GLY A 955 13.17 2.50 -114.86
N THR A 956 13.14 1.96 -113.63
CA THR A 956 14.29 1.50 -112.85
C THR A 956 14.65 0.03 -113.13
N SER A 957 13.67 -0.83 -113.37
CA SER A 957 13.83 -2.26 -113.70
C SER A 957 13.50 -2.56 -115.18
N THR A 958 14.03 -3.66 -115.75
CA THR A 958 13.82 -4.00 -117.19
C THR A 958 13.15 -5.36 -117.40
N ASP A 959 11.90 -5.33 -117.84
CA ASP A 959 11.25 -6.45 -118.52
C ASP A 959 11.61 -6.43 -120.02
N ASN A 960 12.48 -7.36 -120.46
CA ASN A 960 12.89 -7.46 -121.87
C ASN A 960 12.07 -8.48 -122.67
N ASN A 961 11.35 -9.38 -121.99
CA ASN A 961 10.70 -10.53 -122.60
C ASN A 961 9.18 -10.26 -122.81
N GLY A 962 8.61 -9.33 -122.03
CA GLY A 962 7.24 -8.83 -122.08
C GLY A 962 6.22 -9.62 -121.25
N ASP A 963 6.64 -10.42 -120.26
CA ASP A 963 5.75 -11.27 -119.46
C ASP A 963 5.24 -10.63 -118.15
N GLY A 964 5.87 -9.56 -117.68
CA GLY A 964 5.47 -8.79 -116.50
C GLY A 964 6.18 -9.18 -115.20
N GLU A 965 7.13 -10.11 -115.22
CA GLU A 965 8.03 -10.43 -114.12
C GLU A 965 9.47 -9.98 -114.48
N PRO A 966 10.28 -9.42 -113.55
CA PRO A 966 11.70 -9.16 -113.83
C PRO A 966 12.50 -10.46 -113.99
N ASP A 967 13.46 -10.48 -114.92
CA ASP A 967 14.14 -11.69 -115.47
C ASP A 967 15.03 -12.53 -114.46
N GLU A 968 14.88 -12.46 -113.12
CA GLU A 968 15.96 -12.78 -112.14
C GLU A 968 15.86 -13.96 -111.08
N CYS A 969 15.00 -15.05 -111.13
CA CYS A 969 14.98 -16.19 -110.13
C CYS A 969 14.53 -17.67 -110.53
N PHE A 970 15.16 -18.80 -110.05
CA PHE A 970 14.64 -20.26 -110.05
C PHE A 970 15.55 -21.41 -109.42
N VAL A 971 15.03 -22.55 -108.81
CA VAL A 971 15.80 -23.77 -108.25
C VAL A 971 14.97 -25.15 -108.11
N GLN A 972 15.56 -26.34 -107.72
CA GLN A 972 14.89 -27.70 -107.47
C GLN A 972 15.62 -28.74 -106.49
N ASP A 973 15.02 -29.92 -106.13
CA ASP A 973 15.28 -30.94 -105.00
C ASP A 973 16.04 -32.30 -105.30
N TRP A 974 16.64 -33.02 -104.30
CA TRP A 974 17.40 -34.32 -104.46
C TRP A 974 17.64 -35.26 -103.20
N VAL A 975 18.47 -36.34 -103.30
CA VAL A 975 18.90 -37.29 -102.21
C VAL A 975 20.42 -37.60 -102.20
N ARG A 976 21.08 -37.62 -101.03
CA ARG A 976 22.53 -37.88 -100.87
C ARG A 976 22.90 -39.37 -100.89
N GLY A 977 24.01 -39.70 -101.56
CA GLY A 977 24.62 -41.04 -101.59
C GLY A 977 23.93 -42.07 -102.49
N ASP A 978 22.79 -41.73 -103.10
CA ASP A 978 22.14 -42.46 -104.20
C ASP A 978 22.75 -41.95 -105.52
N VAL A 979 23.95 -42.46 -105.83
CA VAL A 979 24.83 -41.90 -106.87
C VAL A 979 24.35 -42.31 -108.26
N ASN A 980 23.63 -43.44 -108.35
CA ASN A 980 23.05 -43.92 -109.60
C ASN A 980 21.59 -43.42 -109.82
N ALA A 981 21.00 -42.76 -108.81
CA ALA A 981 19.62 -42.26 -108.78
C ALA A 981 18.54 -43.33 -109.00
N ASP A 982 18.76 -44.56 -108.50
CA ASP A 982 17.81 -45.68 -108.55
C ASP A 982 16.97 -45.85 -107.27
N GLY A 983 17.28 -45.10 -106.22
CA GLY A 983 16.56 -45.07 -104.95
C GLY A 983 16.97 -46.16 -103.95
N MET A 984 18.06 -46.90 -104.19
CA MET A 984 18.51 -48.02 -103.34
C MET A 984 20.00 -47.93 -102.99
N HIS A 985 20.33 -47.31 -101.84
CA HIS A 985 21.71 -47.26 -101.33
C HIS A 985 22.34 -48.65 -101.12
N ASP A 986 23.15 -49.09 -102.09
CA ASP A 986 23.85 -50.38 -102.04
C ASP A 986 25.28 -50.33 -102.63
N ILE A 987 25.88 -51.50 -102.89
CA ILE A 987 27.25 -51.56 -103.43
C ILE A 987 27.37 -50.99 -104.85
N SER A 988 26.26 -50.82 -105.57
CA SER A 988 26.24 -50.25 -106.92
C SER A 988 26.47 -48.74 -106.93
N ASP A 989 26.07 -47.98 -105.89
CA ASP A 989 26.40 -46.56 -105.75
C ASP A 989 27.90 -46.32 -105.62
N ALA A 990 28.55 -47.09 -104.74
CA ALA A 990 30.00 -47.03 -104.59
C ALA A 990 30.73 -47.43 -105.89
N VAL A 991 30.15 -48.31 -106.72
CA VAL A 991 30.68 -48.63 -108.05
C VAL A 991 30.45 -47.48 -109.04
N SER A 992 29.30 -46.81 -109.00
CA SER A 992 28.97 -45.67 -109.86
C SER A 992 29.82 -44.44 -109.56
N SER A 993 30.05 -44.12 -108.27
CA SER A 993 31.01 -43.09 -107.85
C SER A 993 32.43 -43.41 -108.35
N LEU A 994 32.88 -44.66 -108.24
CA LEU A 994 34.18 -45.08 -108.79
C LEU A 994 34.25 -45.05 -110.33
N ASP A 995 33.13 -45.29 -111.03
CA ASP A 995 33.07 -45.19 -112.50
C ASP A 995 33.05 -43.74 -112.99
N TYR A 996 32.40 -42.84 -112.24
CA TYR A 996 32.48 -41.38 -112.43
C TYR A 996 33.93 -40.87 -112.27
N LEU A 997 34.59 -41.24 -111.16
CA LEU A 997 35.94 -40.78 -110.84
C LEU A 997 37.04 -41.38 -111.72
N PHE A 998 36.93 -42.64 -112.14
CA PHE A 998 38.03 -43.37 -112.82
C PHE A 998 37.65 -44.08 -114.12
N GLY A 999 36.37 -44.38 -114.34
CA GLY A 999 35.87 -45.07 -115.55
C GLY A 999 35.53 -44.13 -116.70
N GLY A 1000 35.22 -42.87 -116.41
CA GLY A 1000 34.68 -41.90 -117.37
C GLY A 1000 33.17 -42.01 -117.54
N GLY A 1001 32.47 -42.60 -116.56
CA GLY A 1001 31.02 -42.48 -116.40
C GLY A 1001 30.62 -41.04 -116.03
N GLY A 1002 29.32 -40.76 -116.01
CA GLY A 1002 28.74 -39.48 -115.60
C GLY A 1002 27.61 -39.70 -114.59
N VAL A 1003 27.43 -38.76 -113.66
CA VAL A 1003 26.30 -38.71 -112.72
C VAL A 1003 25.30 -37.64 -113.15
N ALA A 1004 24.05 -37.75 -112.70
CA ALA A 1004 22.96 -36.83 -113.10
C ALA A 1004 22.78 -35.62 -112.17
N CYS A 1005 23.26 -35.74 -110.94
CA CYS A 1005 23.32 -34.70 -109.91
C CYS A 1005 24.68 -34.83 -109.25
N GLU A 1006 25.46 -33.77 -109.18
CA GLU A 1006 26.82 -33.85 -108.63
C GLU A 1006 26.78 -33.91 -107.09
N ALA A 1007 25.82 -33.20 -106.48
CA ALA A 1007 25.62 -33.19 -105.03
C ALA A 1007 25.27 -34.57 -104.44
N SER A 1008 24.65 -35.49 -105.20
CA SER A 1008 24.37 -36.85 -104.70
C SER A 1008 25.60 -37.76 -104.62
N ALA A 1009 26.69 -37.41 -105.32
CA ALA A 1009 27.93 -38.17 -105.37
C ALA A 1009 28.92 -37.82 -104.24
N ASP A 1010 28.78 -36.64 -103.64
CA ASP A 1010 29.39 -36.28 -102.35
C ASP A 1010 28.60 -36.94 -101.24
N ALA A 1011 29.13 -38.06 -100.74
CA ALA A 1011 28.48 -38.89 -99.74
C ALA A 1011 28.97 -38.59 -98.33
N ASN A 1012 30.12 -37.95 -98.17
CA ASN A 1012 30.69 -37.59 -96.87
C ASN A 1012 30.30 -36.15 -96.41
N ASN A 1013 29.69 -35.36 -97.30
CA ASN A 1013 29.28 -33.97 -97.13
C ASN A 1013 30.45 -32.98 -96.91
N ASP A 1014 31.44 -32.98 -97.81
CA ASP A 1014 32.59 -32.05 -97.79
C ASP A 1014 32.73 -31.13 -99.03
N ASP A 1015 31.69 -31.07 -99.88
CA ASP A 1015 31.58 -30.37 -101.17
C ASP A 1015 32.65 -30.80 -102.21
N GLN A 1016 33.29 -31.96 -102.03
CA GLN A 1016 34.22 -32.54 -103.00
C GLN A 1016 33.93 -34.02 -103.27
N ILE A 1017 33.74 -34.36 -104.55
CA ILE A 1017 33.55 -35.74 -104.98
C ILE A 1017 34.93 -36.38 -105.21
N ASP A 1018 35.39 -37.25 -104.30
CA ASP A 1018 36.66 -37.97 -104.42
C ASP A 1018 36.62 -39.45 -103.94
N ILE A 1019 37.78 -40.10 -103.81
CA ILE A 1019 37.87 -41.49 -103.36
C ILE A 1019 37.33 -41.70 -101.93
N ALA A 1020 37.25 -40.64 -101.12
CA ALA A 1020 36.71 -40.64 -99.76
C ALA A 1020 35.22 -40.99 -99.75
N ASP A 1021 34.42 -40.52 -100.71
CA ASP A 1021 32.97 -40.80 -100.79
C ASP A 1021 32.67 -42.27 -101.01
N ALA A 1022 33.36 -42.87 -101.98
CA ALA A 1022 33.27 -44.30 -102.23
C ALA A 1022 33.72 -45.12 -101.01
N ILE A 1023 34.72 -44.64 -100.25
CA ILE A 1023 35.15 -45.28 -99.00
C ILE A 1023 34.13 -45.06 -97.87
N PHE A 1024 33.49 -43.90 -97.79
CA PHE A 1024 32.47 -43.54 -96.81
C PHE A 1024 31.23 -44.42 -96.98
N LEU A 1025 30.68 -44.50 -98.20
CA LEU A 1025 29.59 -45.40 -98.57
C LEU A 1025 29.91 -46.86 -98.23
N LEU A 1026 31.09 -47.37 -98.62
CA LEU A 1026 31.47 -48.76 -98.32
C LEU A 1026 31.68 -49.01 -96.81
N SER A 1027 32.12 -48.01 -96.05
CA SER A 1027 32.27 -48.08 -94.59
C SER A 1027 30.92 -48.14 -93.88
N TYR A 1028 29.98 -47.27 -94.30
CA TYR A 1028 28.58 -47.27 -93.87
C TYR A 1028 27.93 -48.65 -94.13
N LEU A 1029 27.98 -49.14 -95.38
CA LEU A 1029 27.31 -50.37 -95.82
C LEU A 1029 27.82 -51.65 -95.14
N PHE A 1030 29.14 -51.78 -94.89
CA PHE A 1030 29.73 -53.08 -94.49
C PHE A 1030 30.48 -53.09 -93.16
N SER A 1031 30.88 -51.93 -92.63
CA SER A 1031 31.75 -51.84 -91.44
C SER A 1031 31.09 -51.16 -90.24
N GLY A 1032 29.84 -50.70 -90.38
CA GLY A 1032 29.13 -49.96 -89.33
C GLY A 1032 29.65 -48.53 -89.15
N GLY A 1033 30.01 -47.88 -90.27
CA GLY A 1033 30.35 -46.46 -90.30
C GLY A 1033 29.16 -45.55 -89.97
N LEU A 1034 29.39 -44.24 -90.02
CA LEU A 1034 28.33 -43.23 -89.86
C LEU A 1034 27.31 -43.33 -91.01
N VAL A 1035 26.07 -42.92 -90.74
CA VAL A 1035 25.07 -42.67 -91.79
C VAL A 1035 25.43 -41.39 -92.56
N PRO A 1036 25.07 -41.26 -93.85
CA PRO A 1036 25.10 -39.98 -94.55
C PRO A 1036 24.23 -38.92 -93.86
N GLU A 1037 24.59 -37.65 -94.05
CA GLU A 1037 23.80 -36.49 -93.60
C GLU A 1037 22.67 -36.16 -94.59
N ASP A 1038 21.75 -35.28 -94.16
CA ASP A 1038 20.61 -34.87 -94.97
C ASP A 1038 21.04 -34.24 -96.32
N PRO A 1039 20.25 -34.42 -97.42
CA PRO A 1039 18.98 -35.14 -97.49
C PRO A 1039 19.16 -36.67 -97.61
N PHE A 1040 18.91 -37.41 -96.52
CA PHE A 1040 19.03 -38.87 -96.44
C PHE A 1040 18.17 -39.44 -95.30
N PRO A 1041 17.35 -40.50 -95.51
CA PRO A 1041 17.19 -41.30 -96.74
C PRO A 1041 16.03 -40.83 -97.63
N THR A 1042 15.56 -39.59 -97.48
CA THR A 1042 14.40 -39.03 -98.21
C THR A 1042 14.76 -37.79 -99.00
N CYS A 1043 14.02 -37.54 -100.10
CA CYS A 1043 14.14 -36.33 -100.92
C CYS A 1043 14.05 -35.05 -100.08
N GLY A 1044 14.88 -34.07 -100.42
CA GLY A 1044 14.81 -32.71 -99.92
C GLY A 1044 15.92 -31.83 -100.47
N GLN A 1045 16.03 -30.64 -99.90
CA GLN A 1045 17.18 -29.76 -100.08
C GLN A 1045 18.28 -30.09 -99.08
N ASP A 1046 19.53 -29.76 -99.43
CA ASP A 1046 20.62 -29.71 -98.46
C ASP A 1046 20.35 -28.60 -97.43
N PRO A 1047 20.20 -28.92 -96.12
CA PRO A 1047 19.94 -27.89 -95.11
C PRO A 1047 21.10 -26.91 -94.91
N ALA A 1048 22.33 -27.27 -95.31
CA ALA A 1048 23.47 -26.36 -95.33
C ALA A 1048 23.57 -25.56 -96.64
N GLY A 1049 22.85 -25.98 -97.68
CA GLY A 1049 23.07 -25.59 -99.07
C GLY A 1049 24.34 -26.23 -99.64
N SER A 1050 24.31 -26.67 -100.89
CA SER A 1050 25.51 -27.13 -101.61
C SER A 1050 25.85 -26.18 -102.76
N VAL A 1051 27.15 -26.09 -103.06
CA VAL A 1051 27.66 -25.39 -104.24
C VAL A 1051 27.70 -26.28 -105.49
N LEU A 1052 27.39 -27.57 -105.35
CA LEU A 1052 27.34 -28.54 -106.44
C LEU A 1052 25.98 -28.49 -107.14
N ASP A 1053 25.98 -28.53 -108.48
CA ASP A 1053 24.75 -28.46 -109.27
C ASP A 1053 23.92 -29.75 -109.15
N CYS A 1054 22.61 -29.57 -109.07
CA CYS A 1054 21.63 -30.64 -109.12
C CYS A 1054 20.44 -30.25 -110.02
N ALA A 1055 20.73 -29.83 -111.26
CA ALA A 1055 19.75 -29.48 -112.28
C ALA A 1055 18.70 -30.57 -112.62
N SER A 1056 18.88 -31.83 -112.17
CA SER A 1056 17.83 -32.86 -112.18
C SER A 1056 18.15 -34.05 -111.27
N PHE A 1057 17.16 -34.52 -110.49
CA PHE A 1057 17.27 -35.76 -109.73
C PHE A 1057 16.01 -36.63 -109.89
N THR A 1058 16.06 -37.66 -110.74
CA THR A 1058 14.85 -38.37 -111.22
C THR A 1058 14.11 -39.22 -110.18
N SER A 1059 14.72 -39.47 -109.02
CA SER A 1059 14.10 -40.16 -107.88
C SER A 1059 13.24 -39.23 -107.01
N CYS A 1060 13.31 -37.91 -107.21
CA CYS A 1060 12.53 -36.91 -106.48
C CYS A 1060 11.47 -36.22 -107.35
N PRO A 1061 10.36 -35.71 -106.75
CA PRO A 1061 9.23 -35.13 -107.49
C PRO A 1061 9.51 -33.80 -108.21
#